data_AF-A0A4R6XVX8-F1
#
_entry.id   AF-A0A4R6XVX8-F1
#
_cell.length_a   1.000
_cell.length_b   1.000
_cell.length_c   1.000
_cell.angle_alpha   90.00
_cell.angle_beta   90.00
_cell.angle_gamma   90.00
#
_symmetry.space_group_name_H-M   'P 1'
#
loop_
_entity.id
_entity.type
_entity.pdbx_description
1 polymer ?
#
loop_
_entity_poly.entity_id
_entity_poly.type
_entity_poly.pdbx_seq_one_letter_code
_entity_poly.pdbx_strand_id
1 'polypeptide(L)'
;MRFTKIYVLLLCFASSLTHAFTYQGELSQTGIPYNGTVDLNFMLFDASSNGNMVGVIDTHTGVVVTEGRFMVELNAWTFDGNDYWLEIATAIPAGNPTFTTLTPRQKISPTPYSEFAYDLDVTGLQLQITGSCAADAAISLINQDGSVVCNEFAAAGHVHPFSELTSVPADLADGDDDTTYSGVDFALSNQSCTVGQTVTGVAADGSIQCASMPNNATPPDCNQVNQALQYDSQAGWNCVDINTIGPSAGAAQGYELADSWGLVWDGEERNAQNWTAANQICESMGGRLPTVSELYRVSAAFKGEVGNGYTDQFLWSRTWWDKTNKGQVRLNDGAVFRAAADTYVGPYRCVWDTENLTVFTGKACMGEPEDGCWEHAGFQGGTMVMDKVERPAVSYLAASEECAFVHAHLAQQIDYAENIINGLPNGSNNWQWTSDHSRYDLAALVRWQGVDLNYSDTTGTYVASGNRNMGAYRFRCAGVNYAAGPYPQVVPNEFIASSTLIKASDAITSEAIYSESIDGCFNQGGHMAHSRDYMELVRSGMGNGPGTDYLWTADRSRYDITQITRWIGTDTSYTGYYSEYTSWALIDNTNTHQHRCVFYPVDNSYTHPSSAQCAAGIPCDTFDNGASKMAMDRFDRAAATYVEAIQDCLADGGRLPTQLQLTEAIRGGLGNGVLQYLWTTDTNSETSGNNTVLRWNGTELDFSPEYSGSATALSKGSTANYRCVWSNQLW
;
A
#
# COMPACT_ATOMS: atom_id res chain seq x y z
N MET A 1 -40.24 -19.46 30.47
CA MET A 1 -39.35 -19.61 29.29
C MET A 1 -38.23 -18.60 29.47
N ARG A 2 -36.96 -18.97 29.27
CA ARG A 2 -35.80 -18.07 29.46
C ARG A 2 -34.98 -18.05 28.16
N PHE A 3 -34.58 -16.86 27.73
CA PHE A 3 -33.59 -16.66 26.68
C PHE A 3 -32.18 -16.72 27.29
N THR A 4 -31.24 -17.33 26.57
CA THR A 4 -29.82 -17.34 26.95
C THR A 4 -28.98 -16.74 25.81
N LYS A 5 -28.55 -15.47 25.98
CA LYS A 5 -27.59 -14.67 25.18
C LYS A 5 -27.86 -14.49 23.66
N ILE A 6 -27.94 -13.23 23.19
CA ILE A 6 -28.01 -12.85 21.77
C ILE A 6 -27.08 -11.65 21.48
N TYR A 7 -26.43 -11.69 20.32
CA TYR A 7 -25.63 -10.61 19.70
C TYR A 7 -26.50 -9.83 18.70
N VAL A 8 -26.48 -8.50 18.74
CA VAL A 8 -27.19 -7.61 17.81
C VAL A 8 -26.23 -7.20 16.69
N LEU A 9 -26.58 -7.49 15.43
CA LEU A 9 -25.86 -7.00 14.24
C LEU A 9 -26.81 -6.09 13.45
N LEU A 10 -26.45 -4.81 13.31
CA LEU A 10 -27.23 -3.79 12.60
C LEU A 10 -26.67 -3.63 11.18
N LEU A 11 -27.48 -3.87 10.15
CA LEU A 11 -27.15 -3.59 8.74
C LEU A 11 -28.12 -2.51 8.24
N CYS A 12 -27.59 -1.36 7.80
CA CYS A 12 -28.37 -0.21 7.35
C CYS A 12 -28.34 -0.13 5.81
N PHE A 13 -29.49 -0.28 5.16
CA PHE A 13 -29.69 0.10 3.75
C PHE A 13 -30.52 1.37 3.71
N ALA A 14 -30.03 2.39 2.98
CA ALA A 14 -30.76 3.62 2.74
C ALA A 14 -31.87 3.40 1.71
N SER A 15 -33.11 3.41 2.17
CA SER A 15 -34.30 3.68 1.36
C SER A 15 -35.30 4.48 2.19
N SER A 16 -36.16 5.24 1.51
CA SER A 16 -37.16 6.17 2.07
C SER A 16 -37.86 5.67 3.35
N LEU A 17 -37.98 6.57 4.34
CA LEU A 17 -38.52 6.38 5.70
C LEU A 17 -39.60 5.28 5.83
N THR A 18 -39.15 4.12 6.28
CA THR A 18 -39.90 3.23 7.17
C THR A 18 -38.96 2.87 8.31
N HIS A 19 -39.32 3.18 9.56
CA HIS A 19 -38.56 2.84 10.78
C HIS A 19 -38.62 1.34 11.12
N ALA A 20 -38.60 0.50 10.10
CA ALA A 20 -38.66 -0.94 10.22
C ALA A 20 -37.27 -1.50 10.55
N PHE A 21 -37.18 -2.36 11.56
CA PHE A 21 -35.95 -3.09 11.85
C PHE A 21 -36.23 -4.58 12.06
N THR A 22 -35.26 -5.40 11.64
CA THR A 22 -35.36 -6.85 11.76
C THR A 22 -35.02 -7.29 13.18
N TYR A 23 -35.97 -7.97 13.84
CA TYR A 23 -35.78 -8.61 15.14
C TYR A 23 -35.59 -10.13 14.98
N GLN A 24 -34.46 -10.64 15.48
CA GLN A 24 -34.17 -12.08 15.52
C GLN A 24 -34.20 -12.58 16.97
N GLY A 25 -34.97 -13.63 17.23
CA GLY A 25 -35.13 -14.20 18.58
C GLY A 25 -35.03 -15.72 18.62
N GLU A 26 -34.70 -16.26 19.79
CA GLU A 26 -34.65 -17.68 20.11
C GLU A 26 -35.66 -18.06 21.21
N LEU A 27 -36.74 -18.73 20.85
CA LEU A 27 -37.78 -19.22 21.75
C LEU A 27 -37.47 -20.63 22.25
N SER A 28 -37.46 -20.80 23.57
CA SER A 28 -37.37 -22.12 24.22
C SER A 28 -38.56 -22.41 25.13
N GLN A 29 -39.07 -23.64 25.09
CA GLN A 29 -40.10 -24.14 25.99
C GLN A 29 -39.47 -25.16 26.95
N THR A 30 -39.56 -24.90 28.26
CA THR A 30 -38.95 -25.77 29.29
C THR A 30 -37.46 -26.07 29.08
N GLY A 31 -36.70 -25.13 28.50
CA GLY A 31 -35.27 -25.27 28.23
C GLY A 31 -34.92 -26.00 26.93
N ILE A 32 -35.91 -26.38 26.13
CA ILE A 32 -35.73 -27.00 24.82
C ILE A 32 -36.12 -25.99 23.72
N PRO A 33 -35.36 -25.83 22.63
CA PRO A 33 -35.73 -24.97 21.51
C PRO A 33 -37.11 -25.33 20.96
N TYR A 34 -37.98 -24.34 20.83
CA TYR A 34 -39.34 -24.53 20.33
C TYR A 34 -39.33 -24.71 18.80
N ASN A 35 -40.14 -25.64 18.29
CA ASN A 35 -40.36 -25.86 16.86
C ASN A 35 -41.86 -25.85 16.57
N GLY A 36 -42.33 -24.95 15.71
CA GLY A 36 -43.75 -24.80 15.41
C GLY A 36 -44.12 -23.37 15.03
N THR A 37 -45.41 -23.06 15.01
CA THR A 37 -45.93 -21.70 14.76
C THR A 37 -46.44 -21.06 16.04
N VAL A 38 -46.14 -19.77 16.20
CA VAL A 38 -46.54 -18.97 17.37
C VAL A 38 -47.13 -17.63 16.92
N ASP A 39 -47.93 -17.01 17.78
CA ASP A 39 -48.21 -15.57 17.67
C ASP A 39 -47.30 -14.82 18.65
N LEU A 40 -46.76 -13.68 18.23
CA LEU A 40 -45.87 -12.83 19.00
C LEU A 40 -46.45 -11.42 19.10
N ASN A 41 -46.52 -10.91 20.33
CA ASN A 41 -46.77 -9.50 20.61
C ASN A 41 -45.47 -8.88 21.09
N PHE A 42 -45.12 -7.75 20.50
CA PHE A 42 -44.01 -6.91 20.93
C PHE A 42 -44.58 -5.60 21.47
N MET A 43 -44.06 -5.15 22.61
CA MET A 43 -44.47 -3.92 23.28
C MET A 43 -43.24 -3.16 23.73
N LEU A 44 -43.22 -1.84 23.49
CA LEU A 44 -42.13 -0.98 23.93
C LEU A 44 -42.46 -0.37 25.30
N PHE A 45 -41.47 -0.27 26.19
CA PHE A 45 -41.62 0.30 27.53
C PHE A 45 -40.51 1.30 27.85
N ASP A 46 -40.83 2.31 28.65
CA ASP A 46 -39.90 3.37 29.11
C ASP A 46 -38.99 2.95 30.28
N ALA A 47 -39.14 1.73 30.81
CA ALA A 47 -38.29 1.17 31.87
C ALA A 47 -38.20 -0.36 31.81
N SER A 48 -37.08 -0.89 32.34
CA SER A 48 -36.76 -2.33 32.41
C SER A 48 -37.74 -3.15 33.26
N SER A 49 -38.41 -2.52 34.22
CA SER A 49 -39.47 -3.08 35.06
C SER A 49 -40.41 -1.96 35.53
N ASN A 50 -41.70 -2.26 35.68
CA ASN A 50 -42.74 -1.29 36.09
C ASN A 50 -42.86 -0.02 35.22
N GLY A 51 -42.29 -0.01 34.00
CA GLY A 51 -42.41 1.10 33.07
C GLY A 51 -43.78 1.19 32.41
N ASN A 52 -44.08 2.35 31.82
CA ASN A 52 -45.27 2.57 31.00
C ASN A 52 -45.04 2.06 29.57
N MET A 53 -46.09 1.52 28.95
CA MET A 53 -46.03 1.11 27.55
C MET A 53 -46.00 2.35 26.66
N VAL A 54 -45.14 2.32 25.65
CA VAL A 54 -44.93 3.41 24.69
C VAL A 54 -45.43 2.94 23.33
N GLY A 55 -46.31 3.73 22.72
CA GLY A 55 -46.89 3.44 21.40
C GLY A 55 -47.94 2.32 21.42
N VAL A 56 -47.96 1.52 20.35
CA VAL A 56 -48.93 0.44 20.13
C VAL A 56 -48.29 -0.94 20.32
N ILE A 57 -49.10 -2.01 20.33
CA ILE A 57 -48.60 -3.38 20.32
C ILE A 57 -48.35 -3.80 18.87
N ASP A 58 -47.17 -4.35 18.57
CA ASP A 58 -46.86 -4.93 17.27
C ASP A 58 -47.13 -6.44 17.32
N THR A 59 -48.13 -6.90 16.56
CA THR A 59 -48.62 -8.29 16.61
C THR A 59 -48.29 -9.02 15.32
N HIS A 60 -47.50 -10.09 15.44
CA HIS A 60 -47.20 -11.01 14.35
C HIS A 60 -47.84 -12.37 14.60
N THR A 61 -48.77 -12.78 13.75
CA THR A 61 -49.46 -14.06 13.86
C THR A 61 -48.83 -15.13 12.97
N GLY A 62 -48.80 -16.39 13.42
CA GLY A 62 -48.32 -17.51 12.62
C GLY A 62 -46.83 -17.50 12.30
N VAL A 63 -46.01 -16.87 13.15
CA VAL A 63 -44.55 -16.82 13.01
C VAL A 63 -43.98 -18.23 13.11
N VAL A 64 -43.23 -18.66 12.10
CA VAL A 64 -42.56 -19.96 12.06
C VAL A 64 -41.30 -19.91 12.90
N VAL A 65 -41.18 -20.84 13.85
CA VAL A 65 -40.01 -21.03 14.70
C VAL A 65 -39.35 -22.35 14.33
N THR A 66 -38.08 -22.28 13.94
CA THR A 66 -37.27 -23.45 13.54
C THR A 66 -36.01 -23.49 14.39
N GLU A 67 -35.79 -24.61 15.08
CA GLU A 67 -34.69 -24.80 16.05
C GLU A 67 -34.65 -23.69 17.11
N GLY A 68 -35.83 -23.23 17.56
CA GLY A 68 -35.98 -22.11 18.48
C GLY A 68 -35.85 -20.74 17.83
N ARG A 69 -35.28 -20.60 16.63
CA ARG A 69 -35.02 -19.29 16.00
C ARG A 69 -36.21 -18.80 15.16
N PHE A 70 -36.47 -17.50 15.23
CA PHE A 70 -37.43 -16.79 14.39
C PHE A 70 -36.92 -15.39 14.02
N MET A 71 -37.49 -14.83 12.96
CA MET A 71 -37.21 -13.47 12.49
C MET A 71 -38.53 -12.77 12.18
N VAL A 72 -38.67 -11.53 12.63
CA VAL A 72 -39.78 -10.64 12.30
C VAL A 72 -39.26 -9.24 11.99
N GLU A 73 -40.01 -8.46 11.22
CA GLU A 73 -39.72 -7.06 10.96
C GLU A 73 -40.66 -6.21 11.83
N LEU A 74 -40.09 -5.43 12.75
CA LEU A 74 -40.83 -4.57 13.67
C LEU A 74 -40.86 -3.15 13.10
N ASN A 75 -42.05 -2.56 12.98
CA ASN A 75 -42.21 -1.23 12.38
C ASN A 75 -43.29 -0.36 13.05
N ALA A 76 -43.73 -0.75 14.25
CA ALA A 76 -44.83 -0.10 14.95
C ALA A 76 -44.47 1.13 15.80
N TRP A 77 -43.18 1.48 15.94
CA TRP A 77 -42.71 2.56 16.82
C TRP A 77 -41.72 3.50 16.14
N THR A 78 -41.73 4.74 16.62
CA THR A 78 -40.72 5.76 16.35
C THR A 78 -39.81 5.89 17.57
N PHE A 79 -38.50 5.98 17.36
CA PHE A 79 -37.53 6.16 18.44
C PHE A 79 -37.13 7.64 18.56
N ASP A 80 -37.13 8.18 19.77
CA ASP A 80 -36.86 9.61 20.06
C ASP A 80 -35.49 9.84 20.73
N GLY A 81 -34.62 8.82 20.69
CA GLY A 81 -33.30 8.86 21.30
C GLY A 81 -33.26 8.47 22.79
N ASN A 82 -34.40 8.21 23.42
CA ASN A 82 -34.45 7.66 24.78
C ASN A 82 -34.14 6.16 24.82
N ASP A 83 -33.70 5.66 25.97
CA ASP A 83 -33.57 4.22 26.24
C ASP A 83 -34.97 3.58 26.32
N TYR A 84 -35.19 2.49 25.58
CA TYR A 84 -36.43 1.73 25.64
C TYR A 84 -36.20 0.25 25.96
N TRP A 85 -37.26 -0.44 26.39
CA TRP A 85 -37.24 -1.86 26.73
C TRP A 85 -38.35 -2.60 26.00
N LEU A 86 -37.97 -3.56 25.16
CA LEU A 86 -38.86 -4.42 24.41
C LEU A 86 -39.36 -5.58 25.28
N GLU A 87 -40.66 -5.62 25.52
CA GLU A 87 -41.37 -6.76 26.10
C GLU A 87 -41.94 -7.62 24.98
N ILE A 88 -41.83 -8.94 25.12
CA ILE A 88 -42.32 -9.90 24.14
C ILE A 88 -43.29 -10.83 24.86
N ALA A 89 -44.46 -11.05 24.29
CA ALA A 89 -45.40 -12.07 24.75
C ALA A 89 -45.70 -13.05 23.62
N THR A 90 -45.80 -14.33 23.93
CA THR A 90 -46.04 -15.38 22.94
C THR A 90 -47.30 -16.17 23.24
N ALA A 91 -48.06 -16.49 22.21
CA ALA A 91 -49.17 -17.44 22.26
C ALA A 91 -48.77 -18.71 21.51
N ILE A 92 -48.80 -19.84 22.22
CA ILE A 92 -48.40 -21.15 21.71
C ILE A 92 -49.56 -22.15 21.91
N PRO A 93 -49.96 -22.91 20.87
CA PRO A 93 -49.64 -22.69 19.45
C PRO A 93 -50.29 -21.40 18.92
N ALA A 94 -49.93 -20.98 17.70
CA ALA A 94 -50.59 -19.86 17.02
C ALA A 94 -52.14 -19.99 17.06
N GLY A 95 -52.83 -18.87 17.27
CA GLY A 95 -54.28 -18.78 17.48
C GLY A 95 -54.76 -18.97 18.92
N ASN A 96 -53.86 -19.18 19.89
CA ASN A 96 -54.23 -19.24 21.31
C ASN A 96 -54.61 -17.85 21.84
N PRO A 97 -55.78 -17.66 22.49
CA PRO A 97 -56.20 -16.36 22.99
C PRO A 97 -55.37 -15.85 24.18
N THR A 98 -54.52 -16.70 24.77
CA THR A 98 -53.71 -16.36 25.95
C THR A 98 -52.24 -16.17 25.57
N PHE A 99 -51.74 -14.96 25.74
CA PHE A 99 -50.32 -14.64 25.59
C PHE A 99 -49.57 -14.79 26.92
N THR A 100 -48.39 -15.39 26.86
CA THR A 100 -47.46 -15.50 28.00
C THR A 100 -46.31 -14.53 27.80
N THR A 101 -46.13 -13.57 28.73
CA THR A 101 -45.01 -12.62 28.70
C THR A 101 -43.68 -13.31 28.96
N LEU A 102 -42.67 -12.97 28.16
CA LEU A 102 -41.30 -13.42 28.27
C LEU A 102 -40.49 -12.37 29.06
N THR A 103 -39.85 -12.81 30.14
CA THR A 103 -39.06 -11.95 31.02
C THR A 103 -37.57 -12.33 30.99
N PRO A 104 -36.62 -11.38 31.11
CA PRO A 104 -36.82 -9.92 31.28
C PRO A 104 -37.05 -9.18 29.96
N ARG A 105 -37.48 -7.91 30.04
CA ARG A 105 -37.53 -7.01 28.87
C ARG A 105 -36.12 -6.76 28.32
N GLN A 106 -36.01 -6.59 27.02
CA GLN A 106 -34.73 -6.40 26.33
C GLN A 106 -34.48 -4.91 26.08
N LYS A 107 -33.33 -4.39 26.51
CA LYS A 107 -32.98 -2.98 26.27
C LYS A 107 -32.72 -2.76 24.77
N ILE A 108 -33.36 -1.76 24.20
CA ILE A 108 -33.04 -1.16 22.91
C ILE A 108 -32.30 0.14 23.23
N SER A 109 -30.98 0.13 23.04
CA SER A 109 -30.18 1.36 23.16
C SER A 109 -30.40 2.23 21.92
N PRO A 110 -30.42 3.56 22.05
CA PRO A 110 -30.38 4.43 20.88
C PRO A 110 -29.11 4.11 20.09
N THR A 111 -29.26 3.57 18.89
CA THR A 111 -28.18 3.55 17.90
C THR A 111 -27.93 5.00 17.47
N PRO A 112 -26.68 5.42 17.21
CA PRO A 112 -26.40 6.76 16.73
C PRO A 112 -27.04 6.92 15.34
N TYR A 113 -28.29 7.39 15.32
CA TYR A 113 -29.00 7.75 14.11
C TYR A 113 -28.49 9.11 13.67
N SER A 114 -27.95 9.14 12.46
CA SER A 114 -27.73 10.30 11.61
C SER A 114 -29.05 10.95 11.14
N GLU A 115 -30.05 11.05 12.02
CA GLU A 115 -31.34 11.71 11.74
C GLU A 115 -31.31 13.22 12.01
N PHE A 116 -30.27 13.75 12.68
CA PHE A 116 -30.11 15.20 12.90
C PHE A 116 -29.47 15.98 11.73
N ALA A 117 -29.48 15.43 10.52
CA ALA A 117 -29.04 16.15 9.32
C ALA A 117 -30.19 16.78 8.51
N TYR A 118 -31.47 16.57 8.89
CA TYR A 118 -32.61 17.04 8.09
C TYR A 118 -33.57 18.03 8.76
N ASP A 119 -33.30 18.52 9.97
CA ASP A 119 -34.07 19.64 10.53
C ASP A 119 -33.15 20.65 11.22
N LEU A 120 -32.32 21.31 10.40
CA LEU A 120 -31.68 22.55 10.81
C LEU A 120 -32.76 23.64 10.79
N ASP A 121 -33.32 23.93 11.95
CA ASP A 121 -34.03 25.17 12.23
C ASP A 121 -33.05 26.35 12.03
N VAL A 122 -33.02 26.88 10.80
CA VAL A 122 -32.21 28.02 10.38
C VAL A 122 -32.69 29.36 10.97
N THR A 123 -33.66 29.36 11.90
CA THR A 123 -33.95 30.56 12.70
C THR A 123 -32.97 30.75 13.87
N GLY A 124 -32.17 29.74 14.20
CA GLY A 124 -31.10 29.81 15.21
C GLY A 124 -29.67 29.97 14.65
N LEU A 125 -29.46 29.83 13.35
CA LEU A 125 -28.14 29.95 12.73
C LEU A 125 -27.94 31.37 12.14
N GLN A 126 -27.36 32.24 12.97
CA GLN A 126 -26.80 33.56 12.62
C GLN A 126 -27.77 34.54 11.94
N LEU A 127 -28.42 35.40 12.72
CA LEU A 127 -28.94 36.67 12.21
C LEU A 127 -27.79 37.40 11.49
N GLN A 128 -27.96 37.71 10.19
CA GLN A 128 -27.00 38.53 9.46
C GLN A 128 -26.81 39.85 10.21
N ILE A 129 -25.57 40.14 10.58
CA ILE A 129 -25.19 41.46 11.07
C ILE A 129 -25.50 42.46 9.95
N THR A 130 -26.47 43.35 10.17
CA THR A 130 -26.94 44.30 9.14
C THR A 130 -26.22 45.65 9.19
N GLY A 131 -25.32 45.86 10.16
CA GLY A 131 -24.55 47.09 10.32
C GLY A 131 -23.04 46.87 10.45
N SER A 132 -22.25 47.85 10.03
CA SER A 132 -20.79 47.88 10.20
C SER A 132 -20.38 49.08 11.06
N CYS A 133 -19.30 48.93 11.83
CA CYS A 133 -18.71 50.04 12.57
C CYS A 133 -17.77 50.87 11.68
N ALA A 134 -17.61 52.16 12.02
CA ALA A 134 -16.62 53.02 11.40
C ALA A 134 -15.19 52.49 11.66
N ALA A 135 -14.23 52.88 10.83
CA ALA A 135 -12.82 52.64 11.13
C ALA A 135 -12.51 53.20 12.53
N ASP A 136 -11.78 52.42 13.34
CA ASP A 136 -11.45 52.69 14.75
C ASP A 136 -12.60 52.48 15.77
N ALA A 137 -13.67 51.77 15.40
CA ALA A 137 -14.71 51.31 16.32
C ALA A 137 -14.97 49.80 16.17
N ALA A 138 -15.31 49.13 17.27
CA ALA A 138 -15.69 47.72 17.30
C ALA A 138 -17.14 47.52 17.71
N ILE A 139 -17.73 46.42 17.22
CA ILE A 139 -19.06 45.97 17.64
C ILE A 139 -18.97 45.56 19.11
N SER A 140 -19.66 46.30 19.97
CA SER A 140 -19.75 46.03 21.42
C SER A 140 -20.98 45.21 21.80
N LEU A 141 -22.02 45.24 20.97
CA LEU A 141 -23.25 44.47 21.14
C LEU A 141 -23.90 44.25 19.77
N ILE A 142 -24.47 43.06 19.56
CA ILE A 142 -25.39 42.77 18.45
C ILE A 142 -26.78 42.67 19.08
N ASN A 143 -27.69 43.54 18.67
CA ASN A 143 -29.08 43.50 19.14
C ASN A 143 -29.80 42.27 18.58
N GLN A 144 -30.90 41.89 19.22
CA GLN A 144 -31.74 40.78 18.81
C GLN A 144 -32.36 40.94 17.41
N ASP A 145 -32.32 42.15 16.85
CA ASP A 145 -32.75 42.48 15.49
C ASP A 145 -31.60 42.48 14.44
N GLY A 146 -30.38 42.12 14.83
CA GLY A 146 -29.20 42.05 13.95
C GLY A 146 -28.47 43.39 13.73
N SER A 147 -28.89 44.47 14.39
CA SER A 147 -28.16 45.75 14.40
C SER A 147 -26.96 45.72 15.35
N VAL A 148 -25.93 46.53 15.09
CA VAL A 148 -24.70 46.58 15.89
C VAL A 148 -24.58 47.89 16.67
N VAL A 149 -24.15 47.80 17.92
CA VAL A 149 -23.76 48.96 18.74
C VAL A 149 -22.24 49.07 18.70
N CYS A 150 -21.73 50.17 18.16
CA CYS A 150 -20.29 50.41 18.02
C CYS A 150 -19.75 51.26 19.16
N ASN A 151 -18.63 50.84 19.75
CA ASN A 151 -17.88 51.65 20.71
C ASN A 151 -16.49 51.97 20.13
N GLU A 152 -15.95 53.13 20.51
CA GLU A 152 -14.58 53.52 20.15
C GLU A 152 -13.58 52.47 20.65
N PHE A 153 -12.64 52.09 19.79
CA PHE A 153 -11.55 51.18 20.13
C PHE A 153 -10.58 51.94 21.04
N ALA A 154 -10.89 52.03 22.33
CA ALA A 154 -9.92 52.48 23.31
C ALA A 154 -8.80 51.42 23.36
N ALA A 155 -7.66 51.73 22.74
CA ALA A 155 -6.43 50.94 22.75
C ALA A 155 -5.78 50.88 24.15
N ALA A 156 -6.57 50.55 25.18
CA ALA A 156 -6.15 50.46 26.57
C ALA A 156 -6.75 49.19 27.19
N GLY A 157 -5.96 48.11 27.16
CA GLY A 157 -5.95 47.03 28.15
C GLY A 157 -7.28 46.33 28.45
N HIS A 158 -7.70 45.41 27.59
CA HIS A 158 -8.54 44.30 28.03
C HIS A 158 -7.64 43.16 28.52
N VAL A 159 -7.25 43.23 29.80
CA VAL A 159 -6.84 42.05 30.57
C VAL A 159 -8.13 41.57 31.24
N HIS A 160 -8.76 40.54 30.67
CA HIS A 160 -9.70 39.75 31.46
C HIS A 160 -8.84 38.82 32.31
N PRO A 161 -8.83 38.96 33.65
CA PRO A 161 -8.05 38.06 34.47
C PRO A 161 -8.63 36.65 34.33
N PHE A 162 -7.77 35.66 34.13
CA PHE A 162 -8.14 34.25 33.93
C PHE A 162 -9.02 33.70 35.08
N SER A 163 -8.98 34.38 36.24
CA SER A 163 -9.86 34.18 37.40
C SER A 163 -11.37 34.26 37.12
N GLU A 164 -11.78 34.84 35.99
CA GLU A 164 -13.19 34.93 35.60
C GLU A 164 -13.72 33.65 34.92
N LEU A 165 -12.85 32.69 34.59
CA LEU A 165 -13.22 31.39 34.03
C LEU A 165 -13.58 30.38 35.13
N THR A 166 -14.85 29.99 35.20
CA THR A 166 -15.30 28.90 36.08
C THR A 166 -15.23 27.54 35.36
N SER A 167 -14.84 26.47 36.07
CA SER A 167 -14.78 25.09 35.57
C SER A 167 -13.58 24.76 34.65
N VAL A 168 -12.47 25.48 34.80
CA VAL A 168 -11.19 25.13 34.18
C VAL A 168 -10.67 23.82 34.81
N PRO A 169 -10.28 22.80 34.01
CA PRO A 169 -9.63 21.59 34.51
C PRO A 169 -8.45 21.93 35.44
N ALA A 170 -8.23 21.13 36.50
CA ALA A 170 -7.24 21.44 37.53
C ALA A 170 -5.80 21.64 36.98
N ASP A 171 -5.47 20.97 35.88
CA ASP A 171 -4.16 21.09 35.20
C ASP A 171 -3.97 22.43 34.46
N LEU A 172 -5.01 23.26 34.37
CA LEU A 172 -5.01 24.57 33.72
C LEU A 172 -5.28 25.72 34.71
N ALA A 173 -5.29 25.43 36.01
CA ALA A 173 -5.57 26.37 37.10
C ALA A 173 -4.43 26.40 38.13
N ASP A 174 -3.18 26.37 37.67
CA ASP A 174 -1.97 26.39 38.51
C ASP A 174 -1.52 27.81 38.90
N GLY A 175 -2.15 28.84 38.34
CA GLY A 175 -1.99 30.21 38.78
C GLY A 175 -0.78 30.93 38.18
N ASP A 176 -0.30 30.52 37.00
CA ASP A 176 0.50 31.39 36.16
C ASP A 176 -0.37 32.15 35.13
N ASP A 177 -0.36 33.48 35.21
CA ASP A 177 -0.89 34.33 34.15
C ASP A 177 0.20 34.37 33.05
N ASP A 178 -0.17 33.96 31.83
CA ASP A 178 0.65 33.61 30.65
C ASP A 178 1.66 34.65 30.09
N THR A 179 2.14 35.59 30.90
CA THR A 179 3.21 36.55 30.51
C THR A 179 4.52 36.35 31.26
N THR A 180 4.60 35.36 32.16
CA THR A 180 5.84 34.93 32.79
C THR A 180 6.04 33.43 32.66
N TYR A 181 6.75 33.05 31.59
CA TYR A 181 7.24 31.71 31.35
C TYR A 181 8.08 31.22 32.55
N SER A 182 7.59 30.19 33.23
CA SER A 182 8.23 29.57 34.40
C SER A 182 9.37 28.62 34.06
N GLY A 183 9.65 28.38 32.77
CA GLY A 183 10.79 27.59 32.31
C GLY A 183 10.70 26.08 32.58
N VAL A 184 9.57 25.59 33.07
CA VAL A 184 9.43 24.17 33.46
C VAL A 184 9.03 23.24 32.31
N ASP A 185 8.37 23.72 31.24
CA ASP A 185 7.77 22.81 30.24
C ASP A 185 8.25 22.96 28.78
N PHE A 186 9.02 24.00 28.43
CA PHE A 186 9.58 24.14 27.07
C PHE A 186 10.95 24.81 27.05
N ALA A 187 11.84 24.34 26.16
CA ALA A 187 13.16 24.93 25.94
C ALA A 187 13.08 26.27 25.17
N LEU A 188 13.95 27.24 25.47
CA LEU A 188 14.13 28.43 24.62
C LEU A 188 14.60 28.02 23.22
N SER A 189 14.16 28.74 22.18
CA SER A 189 14.51 28.47 20.78
C SER A 189 16.01 28.69 20.48
N ASN A 190 16.53 28.04 19.43
CA ASN A 190 17.93 28.09 18.99
C ASN A 190 18.98 27.57 19.98
N GLN A 191 18.59 26.65 20.87
CA GLN A 191 19.52 25.90 21.71
C GLN A 191 19.81 24.52 21.11
N SER A 192 21.06 24.08 21.18
CA SER A 192 21.47 22.74 20.77
C SER A 192 22.51 22.20 21.73
N CYS A 193 22.46 20.89 21.99
CA CYS A 193 23.52 20.24 22.71
C CYS A 193 24.76 20.14 21.83
N THR A 194 25.93 20.22 22.47
CA THR A 194 27.21 19.98 21.78
C THR A 194 27.20 18.59 21.15
N VAL A 195 27.85 18.42 19.99
CA VAL A 195 27.95 17.12 19.30
C VAL A 195 28.38 16.03 20.28
N GLY A 196 27.58 14.95 20.40
CA GLY A 196 27.80 13.84 21.34
C GLY A 196 27.01 13.91 22.67
N GLN A 197 26.16 14.91 22.85
CA GLN A 197 25.30 15.09 24.02
C GLN A 197 23.81 15.00 23.68
N THR A 198 22.97 14.60 24.64
CA THR A 198 21.49 14.61 24.51
C THR A 198 20.86 15.56 25.51
N VAL A 199 19.66 16.04 25.18
CA VAL A 199 18.85 16.82 26.10
C VAL A 199 18.33 15.88 27.18
N THR A 200 18.72 16.12 28.43
CA THR A 200 18.27 15.35 29.60
C THR A 200 17.26 16.09 30.46
N GLY A 201 17.05 17.37 30.19
CA GLY A 201 16.05 18.19 30.85
C GLY A 201 16.09 19.63 30.35
N VAL A 202 15.22 20.45 30.94
CA VAL A 202 15.21 21.90 30.76
C VAL A 202 15.41 22.50 32.15
N ALA A 203 16.38 23.40 32.30
CA ALA A 203 16.63 24.08 33.56
C ALA A 203 15.53 25.13 33.82
N ALA A 204 15.40 25.56 35.07
CA ALA A 204 14.37 26.54 35.47
C ALA A 204 14.48 27.90 34.75
N ASP A 205 15.58 28.18 34.05
CA ASP A 205 15.76 29.36 33.20
C ASP A 205 15.43 29.12 31.72
N GLY A 206 14.88 27.95 31.37
CA GLY A 206 14.55 27.55 30.00
C GLY A 206 15.75 27.07 29.18
N SER A 207 16.96 26.99 29.77
CA SER A 207 18.12 26.44 29.08
C SER A 207 18.05 24.91 28.96
N ILE A 208 18.42 24.35 27.80
CA ILE A 208 18.51 22.89 27.67
C ILE A 208 19.63 22.37 28.56
N GLN A 209 19.32 21.37 29.38
CA GLN A 209 20.33 20.63 30.11
C GLN A 209 20.82 19.51 29.21
N CYS A 210 22.08 19.61 28.82
CA CYS A 210 22.75 18.60 28.02
C CYS A 210 23.56 17.71 28.95
N ALA A 211 23.33 16.40 28.89
CA ALA A 211 24.31 15.45 29.36
C ALA A 211 25.07 14.91 28.15
N SER A 212 26.34 14.55 28.33
CA SER A 212 26.88 13.46 27.51
C SER A 212 25.84 12.36 27.49
N MET A 213 25.56 11.77 26.31
CA MET A 213 24.82 10.51 26.21
C MET A 213 25.16 9.71 27.46
N PRO A 214 24.16 9.23 28.26
CA PRO A 214 24.50 8.36 29.37
C PRO A 214 25.45 7.36 28.76
N ASN A 215 26.68 7.36 29.26
CA ASN A 215 27.64 6.35 28.88
C ASN A 215 26.81 5.08 28.85
N ASN A 216 26.82 4.37 27.72
CA ASN A 216 26.55 2.94 27.72
C ASN A 216 26.83 2.46 29.12
N ALA A 217 25.82 1.98 29.85
CA ALA A 217 26.05 1.35 31.15
C ALA A 217 27.35 0.59 30.97
N THR A 218 28.42 1.03 31.65
CA THR A 218 29.81 0.75 31.23
C THR A 218 29.85 -0.69 30.77
N PRO A 219 30.09 -0.95 29.47
CA PRO A 219 29.78 -2.24 28.91
C PRO A 219 30.38 -3.31 29.81
N PRO A 220 29.60 -4.31 30.22
CA PRO A 220 30.10 -5.31 31.16
C PRO A 220 31.41 -5.86 30.62
N ASP A 221 32.40 -5.90 31.48
CA ASP A 221 33.73 -6.39 31.14
C ASP A 221 33.58 -7.90 30.88
N CYS A 222 33.46 -8.29 29.61
CA CYS A 222 33.22 -9.66 29.16
C CYS A 222 34.50 -10.50 29.31
N ASN A 223 34.89 -10.70 30.56
CA ASN A 223 36.21 -11.21 30.95
C ASN A 223 36.30 -12.74 30.91
N GLN A 224 35.30 -13.43 30.36
CA GLN A 224 35.33 -14.87 30.18
C GLN A 224 35.82 -15.24 28.78
N VAL A 225 36.50 -16.37 28.68
CA VAL A 225 36.89 -16.96 27.39
C VAL A 225 35.62 -17.10 26.55
N ASN A 226 35.67 -16.63 25.31
CA ASN A 226 34.58 -16.71 24.34
C ASN A 226 33.36 -15.84 24.64
N GLN A 227 33.51 -14.72 25.35
CA GLN A 227 32.44 -13.72 25.42
C GLN A 227 32.74 -12.52 24.53
N ALA A 228 31.72 -12.08 23.80
CA ALA A 228 31.72 -10.82 23.06
C ALA A 228 30.63 -9.91 23.63
N LEU A 229 30.88 -8.61 23.51
CA LEU A 229 29.98 -7.57 23.95
C LEU A 229 28.94 -7.33 22.85
N GLN A 230 27.69 -7.76 23.02
CA GLN A 230 26.60 -7.55 22.07
C GLN A 230 25.76 -6.33 22.48
N TYR A 231 25.39 -5.49 21.52
CA TYR A 231 24.41 -4.44 21.72
C TYR A 231 23.11 -4.80 20.99
N ASP A 232 22.01 -4.79 21.73
CA ASP A 232 20.66 -4.96 21.23
C ASP A 232 19.92 -3.62 21.35
N SER A 233 19.28 -3.15 20.27
CA SER A 233 18.59 -1.84 20.25
C SER A 233 17.40 -1.77 21.21
N GLN A 234 16.85 -2.91 21.64
CA GLN A 234 15.72 -3.06 22.54
C GLN A 234 16.16 -3.42 23.98
N ALA A 235 17.29 -4.14 24.15
CA ALA A 235 17.74 -4.71 25.42
C ALA A 235 19.08 -4.17 25.96
N GLY A 236 19.80 -3.34 25.20
CA GLY A 236 21.08 -2.74 25.60
C GLY A 236 22.28 -3.70 25.52
N TRP A 237 23.34 -3.41 26.28
CA TRP A 237 24.60 -4.18 26.25
C TRP A 237 24.52 -5.48 27.06
N ASN A 238 24.90 -6.60 26.44
CA ASN A 238 24.97 -7.91 27.05
C ASN A 238 26.28 -8.62 26.69
N CYS A 239 26.88 -9.35 27.63
CA CYS A 239 27.94 -10.30 27.29
C CYS A 239 27.31 -11.59 26.80
N VAL A 240 27.57 -11.94 25.54
CA VAL A 240 27.09 -13.20 24.95
C VAL A 240 28.26 -14.13 24.67
N ASP A 241 28.03 -15.42 24.86
CA ASP A 241 29.01 -16.43 24.48
C ASP A 241 29.04 -16.50 22.94
N ILE A 242 30.20 -16.23 22.34
CA ILE A 242 30.44 -16.30 20.90
C ILE A 242 30.22 -17.72 20.36
N ASN A 243 30.19 -18.74 21.23
CA ASN A 243 29.83 -20.12 20.89
C ASN A 243 28.36 -20.46 21.16
N THR A 244 27.59 -19.60 21.85
CA THR A 244 26.13 -19.66 21.80
C THR A 244 25.68 -18.89 20.56
N ILE A 245 25.79 -19.60 19.44
CA ILE A 245 25.78 -19.16 18.05
C ILE A 245 24.76 -18.05 17.77
N GLY A 246 25.21 -16.79 17.83
CA GLY A 246 24.56 -15.69 17.13
C GLY A 246 24.66 -15.91 15.61
N PRO A 247 23.86 -15.22 14.79
CA PRO A 247 23.82 -15.41 13.33
C PRO A 247 25.16 -15.32 12.60
N SER A 248 26.17 -14.61 13.13
CA SER A 248 27.51 -14.58 12.52
C SER A 248 28.39 -15.78 12.85
N ALA A 249 27.97 -16.64 13.79
CA ALA A 249 28.78 -17.71 14.36
C ALA A 249 30.16 -17.23 14.85
N GLY A 250 30.21 -16.00 15.37
CA GLY A 250 31.43 -15.36 15.86
C GLY A 250 32.31 -14.71 14.79
N ALA A 251 31.84 -14.60 13.55
CA ALA A 251 32.60 -14.01 12.46
C ALA A 251 32.49 -12.49 12.35
N ALA A 252 31.61 -11.85 13.13
CA ALA A 252 31.45 -10.39 13.17
C ALA A 252 32.75 -9.68 13.60
N GLN A 253 33.08 -8.58 12.90
CA GLN A 253 34.22 -7.73 13.19
C GLN A 253 33.93 -6.87 14.41
N GLY A 254 34.78 -6.99 15.43
CA GLY A 254 34.60 -6.31 16.72
C GLY A 254 33.56 -7.02 17.58
N TYR A 255 32.29 -6.76 17.28
CA TYR A 255 31.14 -7.33 17.99
C TYR A 255 29.96 -7.57 17.04
N GLU A 256 29.00 -8.40 17.46
CA GLU A 256 27.73 -8.54 16.75
C GLU A 256 26.78 -7.41 17.17
N LEU A 257 26.18 -6.75 16.17
CA LEU A 257 25.14 -5.75 16.39
C LEU A 257 23.88 -6.15 15.62
N ALA A 258 22.76 -6.32 16.31
CA ALA A 258 21.48 -6.62 15.67
C ALA A 258 20.72 -5.32 15.40
N ASP A 259 20.25 -5.12 14.16
CA ASP A 259 19.36 -4.00 13.82
C ASP A 259 17.89 -4.35 14.12
N SER A 260 17.02 -3.34 14.12
CA SER A 260 15.60 -3.54 14.40
C SER A 260 14.87 -4.35 13.30
N TRP A 261 15.47 -4.52 12.12
CA TRP A 261 15.00 -5.40 11.05
C TRP A 261 15.51 -6.83 11.20
N GLY A 262 16.25 -7.13 12.27
CA GLY A 262 16.76 -8.45 12.61
C GLY A 262 18.08 -8.82 11.94
N LEU A 263 18.68 -7.98 11.09
CA LEU A 263 19.99 -8.31 10.53
C LEU A 263 21.08 -8.19 11.60
N VAL A 264 22.06 -9.08 11.54
CA VAL A 264 23.26 -8.99 12.36
C VAL A 264 24.40 -8.41 11.55
N TRP A 265 25.07 -7.43 12.12
CA TRP A 265 26.10 -6.62 11.48
C TRP A 265 27.46 -6.84 12.15
N ASP A 266 28.52 -6.61 11.37
CA ASP A 266 29.78 -6.20 11.96
C ASP A 266 29.59 -4.94 12.83
N GLY A 267 30.03 -4.98 14.08
CA GLY A 267 30.03 -3.85 15.00
C GLY A 267 31.08 -2.79 14.67
N GLU A 268 32.17 -3.19 14.02
CA GLU A 268 33.23 -2.30 13.52
C GLU A 268 33.42 -2.41 12.00
N GLU A 269 33.89 -1.32 11.38
CA GLU A 269 34.23 -1.34 9.95
C GLU A 269 35.44 -2.21 9.68
N ARG A 270 35.39 -2.98 8.60
CA ARG A 270 36.54 -3.75 8.12
C ARG A 270 37.47 -2.88 7.28
N ASN A 271 38.73 -3.28 7.25
CA ASN A 271 39.77 -2.65 6.44
C ASN A 271 39.34 -2.53 4.97
N ALA A 272 39.62 -1.38 4.36
CA ALA A 272 39.20 -1.10 3.01
C ALA A 272 39.72 -2.13 1.99
N GLN A 273 38.83 -2.57 1.10
CA GLN A 273 39.11 -3.53 0.02
C GLN A 273 38.42 -3.07 -1.26
N ASN A 274 38.82 -3.62 -2.41
CA ASN A 274 37.96 -3.54 -3.59
C ASN A 274 36.69 -4.38 -3.38
N TRP A 275 35.67 -4.15 -4.20
CA TRP A 275 34.36 -4.76 -3.97
C TRP A 275 34.41 -6.30 -4.02
N THR A 276 35.12 -6.87 -5.01
CA THR A 276 35.22 -8.33 -5.18
C THR A 276 35.85 -9.00 -3.96
N ALA A 277 36.94 -8.45 -3.43
CA ALA A 277 37.58 -8.98 -2.24
C ALA A 277 36.70 -8.81 -0.99
N ALA A 278 36.06 -7.63 -0.82
CA ALA A 278 35.13 -7.39 0.29
C ALA A 278 33.97 -8.41 0.28
N ASN A 279 33.36 -8.64 -0.88
CA ASN A 279 32.26 -9.59 -1.05
C ASN A 279 32.70 -11.02 -0.73
N GLN A 280 33.83 -11.47 -1.28
CA GLN A 280 34.39 -12.80 -1.02
C GLN A 280 34.72 -13.02 0.46
N ILE A 281 35.22 -12.00 1.15
CA ILE A 281 35.50 -12.07 2.59
C ILE A 281 34.20 -12.31 3.35
N CYS A 282 33.16 -11.49 3.13
CA CYS A 282 31.87 -11.68 3.80
C CYS A 282 31.26 -13.06 3.52
N GLU A 283 31.25 -13.50 2.25
CA GLU A 283 30.72 -14.82 1.87
C GLU A 283 31.49 -15.98 2.51
N SER A 284 32.81 -15.88 2.64
CA SER A 284 33.65 -16.91 3.28
C SER A 284 33.32 -17.11 4.77
N MET A 285 32.67 -16.14 5.39
CA MET A 285 32.23 -16.14 6.79
C MET A 285 30.73 -16.43 6.93
N GLY A 286 30.06 -16.86 5.85
CA GLY A 286 28.62 -17.13 5.85
C GLY A 286 27.74 -15.88 5.90
N GLY A 287 28.33 -14.69 5.70
CA GLY A 287 27.61 -13.41 5.59
C GLY A 287 27.61 -12.90 4.16
N ARG A 288 27.25 -11.63 4.00
CA ARG A 288 27.26 -10.91 2.71
C ARG A 288 27.53 -9.42 2.93
N LEU A 289 27.80 -8.69 1.84
CA LEU A 289 27.69 -7.23 1.89
C LEU A 289 26.21 -6.82 2.01
N PRO A 290 25.89 -5.74 2.73
CA PRO A 290 24.52 -5.22 2.83
C PRO A 290 24.08 -4.57 1.52
N THR A 291 22.78 -4.35 1.33
CA THR A 291 22.26 -3.51 0.24
C THR A 291 22.35 -2.02 0.59
N VAL A 292 22.09 -1.14 -0.38
CA VAL A 292 21.99 0.31 -0.14
C VAL A 292 20.82 0.60 0.80
N SER A 293 19.67 -0.06 0.64
CA SER A 293 18.52 0.15 1.53
C SER A 293 18.82 -0.27 2.98
N GLU A 294 19.54 -1.39 3.16
CA GLU A 294 19.94 -1.89 4.47
C GLU A 294 20.93 -0.96 5.17
N LEU A 295 21.93 -0.44 4.45
CA LEU A 295 22.84 0.57 5.01
C LEU A 295 22.13 1.89 5.32
N TYR A 296 21.19 2.31 4.46
CA TYR A 296 20.49 3.58 4.63
C TYR A 296 19.58 3.58 5.86
N ARG A 297 18.81 2.51 6.07
CA ARG A 297 17.86 2.45 7.21
C ARG A 297 18.57 2.49 8.57
N VAL A 298 19.78 1.95 8.67
CA VAL A 298 20.60 1.97 9.90
C VAL A 298 21.50 3.21 10.03
N SER A 299 21.50 4.09 9.02
CA SER A 299 22.24 5.36 9.05
C SER A 299 21.59 6.37 10.00
N ALA A 300 22.35 7.35 10.47
CA ALA A 300 21.85 8.41 11.34
C ALA A 300 20.80 9.32 10.68
N ALA A 301 20.68 9.30 9.34
CA ALA A 301 19.59 9.99 8.64
C ALA A 301 18.24 9.25 8.75
N PHE A 302 18.22 8.02 9.25
CA PHE A 302 17.01 7.23 9.44
C PHE A 302 16.89 6.73 10.89
N LYS A 303 17.51 5.61 11.28
CA LYS A 303 17.46 5.09 12.67
C LYS A 303 18.71 5.32 13.51
N GLY A 304 19.89 5.41 12.91
CA GLY A 304 21.15 5.57 13.64
C GLY A 304 21.53 4.39 14.54
N GLU A 305 21.09 3.17 14.22
CA GLU A 305 21.34 1.96 15.03
C GLU A 305 22.76 1.41 14.84
N VAL A 306 23.28 1.44 13.61
CA VAL A 306 24.64 0.98 13.28
C VAL A 306 25.57 2.18 13.10
N GLY A 307 25.06 3.26 12.49
CA GLY A 307 25.81 4.47 12.23
C GLY A 307 26.08 5.26 13.50
N ASN A 308 27.34 5.35 13.93
CA ASN A 308 27.73 6.39 14.88
C ASN A 308 28.00 7.69 14.09
N GLY A 309 27.64 8.84 14.65
CA GLY A 309 27.77 10.16 13.99
C GLY A 309 29.22 10.62 13.71
N TYR A 310 30.19 9.70 13.72
CA TYR A 310 31.62 9.96 13.53
C TYR A 310 32.20 9.24 12.30
N THR A 311 31.44 8.37 11.62
CA THR A 311 31.91 7.68 10.40
C THR A 311 31.64 8.51 9.14
N ASP A 312 32.69 9.08 8.56
CA ASP A 312 32.61 9.94 7.36
C ASP A 312 32.83 9.18 6.04
N GLN A 313 33.06 7.86 6.11
CA GLN A 313 33.37 7.01 4.97
C GLN A 313 32.13 6.39 4.32
N PHE A 314 32.23 6.11 3.02
CA PHE A 314 31.22 5.37 2.27
C PHE A 314 31.50 3.87 2.36
N LEU A 315 30.54 3.11 2.86
CA LEU A 315 30.62 1.65 2.99
C LEU A 315 30.13 0.97 1.72
N TRP A 316 30.82 -0.11 1.32
CA TRP A 316 30.37 -0.94 0.21
C TRP A 316 28.98 -1.56 0.44
N SER A 317 28.17 -1.55 -0.61
CA SER A 317 26.97 -2.40 -0.72
C SER A 317 27.17 -3.49 -1.78
N ARG A 318 26.31 -4.51 -1.75
CA ARG A 318 26.23 -5.51 -2.84
C ARG A 318 25.50 -4.99 -4.08
N THR A 319 24.70 -3.95 -3.94
CA THR A 319 23.82 -3.41 -4.98
C THR A 319 24.62 -2.84 -6.15
N TRP A 320 24.32 -3.28 -7.37
CA TRP A 320 24.88 -2.68 -8.58
C TRP A 320 24.25 -1.33 -8.86
N TRP A 321 25.09 -0.36 -9.19
CA TRP A 321 24.64 0.94 -9.66
C TRP A 321 24.49 0.96 -11.17
N ASP A 322 25.44 0.33 -11.86
CA ASP A 322 25.46 0.16 -13.32
C ASP A 322 26.36 -1.05 -13.64
N LYS A 323 26.84 -1.13 -14.89
CA LYS A 323 27.67 -2.24 -15.38
C LYS A 323 29.01 -2.41 -14.63
N THR A 324 29.58 -1.33 -14.09
CA THR A 324 30.93 -1.32 -13.50
C THR A 324 30.99 -0.76 -12.08
N ASN A 325 29.95 -0.04 -11.65
CA ASN A 325 29.90 0.61 -10.34
C ASN A 325 28.94 -0.09 -9.38
N LYS A 326 29.30 -0.07 -8.10
CA LYS A 326 28.50 -0.54 -6.97
C LYS A 326 28.03 0.64 -6.12
N GLY A 327 26.87 0.47 -5.50
CA GLY A 327 26.35 1.45 -4.55
C GLY A 327 27.18 1.47 -3.27
N GLN A 328 27.24 2.64 -2.64
CA GLN A 328 27.81 2.83 -1.32
C GLN A 328 26.94 3.77 -0.49
N VAL A 329 27.01 3.62 0.83
CA VAL A 329 26.27 4.49 1.75
C VAL A 329 27.19 4.95 2.88
N ARG A 330 27.09 6.23 3.23
CA ARG A 330 27.73 6.79 4.41
C ARG A 330 26.76 6.80 5.58
N LEU A 331 27.15 6.16 6.69
CA LEU A 331 26.23 5.96 7.80
C LEU A 331 25.95 7.21 8.64
N ASN A 332 26.81 8.23 8.60
CA ASN A 332 26.60 9.48 9.35
C ASN A 332 25.43 10.35 8.81
N ASP A 333 25.14 10.31 7.51
CA ASP A 333 24.11 11.16 6.90
C ASP A 333 23.24 10.44 5.88
N GLY A 334 23.39 9.12 5.75
CA GLY A 334 22.65 8.31 4.77
C GLY A 334 22.95 8.70 3.32
N ALA A 335 24.03 9.46 3.07
CA ALA A 335 24.39 9.84 1.71
C ALA A 335 24.70 8.58 0.89
N VAL A 336 24.16 8.52 -0.33
CA VAL A 336 24.37 7.42 -1.26
C VAL A 336 25.31 7.86 -2.37
N PHE A 337 26.26 7.01 -2.73
CA PHE A 337 27.21 7.24 -3.80
C PHE A 337 27.46 5.96 -4.60
N ARG A 338 28.23 6.08 -5.70
CA ARG A 338 28.67 4.93 -6.49
C ARG A 338 30.19 4.92 -6.62
N ALA A 339 30.79 3.74 -6.63
CA ALA A 339 32.21 3.59 -6.89
C ALA A 339 32.49 2.39 -7.79
N ALA A 340 33.58 2.48 -8.55
CA ALA A 340 34.02 1.45 -9.48
C ALA A 340 34.44 0.20 -8.71
N ALA A 341 33.77 -0.93 -8.98
CA ALA A 341 33.91 -2.16 -8.20
C ALA A 341 35.37 -2.70 -8.17
N ASP A 342 36.07 -2.59 -9.31
CA ASP A 342 37.39 -3.20 -9.50
C ASP A 342 38.57 -2.32 -9.06
N THR A 343 38.38 -1.00 -9.05
CA THR A 343 39.50 -0.04 -8.87
C THR A 343 39.41 0.77 -7.59
N TYR A 344 38.21 1.02 -7.07
CA TYR A 344 38.04 1.73 -5.81
C TYR A 344 38.27 0.77 -4.64
N VAL A 345 38.92 1.26 -3.59
CA VAL A 345 39.17 0.52 -2.34
C VAL A 345 38.45 1.27 -1.23
N GLY A 346 37.44 0.63 -0.65
CA GLY A 346 36.53 1.23 0.32
C GLY A 346 36.32 0.33 1.55
N PRO A 347 36.05 0.92 2.73
CA PRO A 347 35.64 0.16 3.90
C PRO A 347 34.29 -0.53 3.67
N TYR A 348 34.01 -1.53 4.48
CA TYR A 348 32.77 -2.30 4.41
C TYR A 348 32.43 -2.92 5.76
N ARG A 349 31.17 -3.33 5.87
CA ARG A 349 30.66 -4.19 6.95
C ARG A 349 29.96 -5.37 6.29
N CYS A 350 30.12 -6.54 6.88
CA CYS A 350 29.36 -7.73 6.54
C CYS A 350 28.07 -7.74 7.37
N VAL A 351 27.05 -8.38 6.79
CA VAL A 351 25.79 -8.70 7.46
C VAL A 351 25.49 -10.19 7.35
N TRP A 352 24.80 -10.71 8.35
CA TRP A 352 24.31 -12.08 8.41
C TRP A 352 22.79 -12.07 8.49
N ASP A 353 22.18 -12.78 7.54
CA ASP A 353 20.74 -12.93 7.46
C ASP A 353 20.25 -13.84 8.59
N THR A 354 19.18 -13.42 9.27
CA THR A 354 18.54 -14.19 10.35
C THR A 354 17.31 -14.94 9.89
N GLU A 355 16.77 -14.55 8.74
CA GLU A 355 15.55 -15.10 8.15
C GLU A 355 15.73 -15.18 6.63
N ASN A 356 15.29 -16.29 6.03
CA ASN A 356 15.12 -16.36 4.59
C ASN A 356 13.77 -15.73 4.25
N LEU A 357 13.79 -14.53 3.67
CA LEU A 357 12.59 -13.91 3.13
C LEU A 357 12.03 -14.81 2.03
N THR A 358 10.72 -15.09 2.08
CA THR A 358 10.01 -15.83 1.03
C THR A 358 8.82 -15.05 0.48
N VAL A 359 8.52 -13.91 1.11
CA VAL A 359 7.39 -13.02 0.84
C VAL A 359 7.80 -11.59 1.16
N PHE A 360 7.16 -10.62 0.52
CA PHE A 360 7.39 -9.20 0.77
C PHE A 360 6.51 -8.72 1.94
N THR A 361 6.95 -8.98 3.18
CA THR A 361 6.22 -8.59 4.40
C THR A 361 7.15 -8.08 5.50
N GLY A 362 6.56 -7.37 6.48
CA GLY A 362 7.23 -7.01 7.73
C GLY A 362 8.58 -6.34 7.48
N LYS A 363 9.66 -7.00 7.90
CA LYS A 363 11.04 -6.53 7.82
C LYS A 363 11.61 -6.42 6.39
N ALA A 364 10.93 -6.99 5.38
CA ALA A 364 11.30 -6.82 3.97
C ALA A 364 10.93 -5.42 3.44
N CYS A 365 9.93 -4.79 4.06
CA CYS A 365 9.42 -3.48 3.68
C CYS A 365 10.23 -2.34 4.31
N MET A 366 10.31 -1.24 3.58
CA MET A 366 10.93 -0.01 4.04
C MET A 366 9.94 0.79 4.92
N GLY A 367 10.36 1.05 6.15
CA GLY A 367 9.55 1.65 7.21
C GLY A 367 9.96 1.09 8.58
N GLU A 368 9.26 1.49 9.64
CA GLU A 368 9.47 0.89 10.97
C GLU A 368 9.22 -0.63 10.90
N PRO A 369 10.10 -1.49 11.44
CA PRO A 369 9.94 -2.95 11.35
C PRO A 369 8.61 -3.47 11.88
N GLU A 370 8.03 -2.80 12.87
CA GLU A 370 6.75 -3.14 13.49
C GLU A 370 5.53 -2.61 12.70
N ASP A 371 5.73 -1.61 11.83
CA ASP A 371 4.65 -0.98 11.05
C ASP A 371 4.23 -1.80 9.83
N GLY A 372 5.07 -2.75 9.42
CA GLY A 372 4.87 -3.57 8.24
C GLY A 372 4.84 -2.78 6.92
N CYS A 373 4.42 -3.48 5.87
CA CYS A 373 4.19 -2.91 4.55
C CYS A 373 2.91 -2.08 4.54
N TRP A 374 2.77 -1.19 3.56
CA TRP A 374 1.48 -0.59 3.27
C TRP A 374 0.57 -1.64 2.62
N GLU A 375 -0.57 -1.89 3.27
CA GLU A 375 -1.62 -2.78 2.78
C GLU A 375 -2.90 -1.97 2.52
N HIS A 376 -3.45 -2.10 1.32
CA HIS A 376 -4.74 -1.52 0.96
C HIS A 376 -5.64 -2.64 0.40
N ALA A 377 -6.90 -2.68 0.83
CA ALA A 377 -7.87 -3.74 0.50
C ALA A 377 -8.33 -3.80 -0.98
N GLY A 378 -7.58 -3.20 -1.91
CA GLY A 378 -7.86 -3.13 -3.34
C GLY A 378 -7.60 -4.45 -4.07
N PHE A 379 -6.89 -4.41 -5.20
CA PHE A 379 -6.63 -5.58 -6.06
C PHE A 379 -6.22 -6.83 -5.28
N GLN A 380 -6.88 -7.96 -5.58
CA GLN A 380 -6.70 -9.25 -4.89
C GLN A 380 -6.89 -9.22 -3.36
N GLY A 381 -7.64 -8.24 -2.83
CA GLY A 381 -8.01 -8.21 -1.40
C GLY A 381 -6.88 -7.83 -0.47
N GLY A 382 -5.92 -7.02 -0.93
CA GLY A 382 -4.79 -6.53 -0.13
C GLY A 382 -3.61 -7.47 -0.02
N THR A 383 -3.50 -8.42 -0.95
CA THR A 383 -2.37 -9.34 -1.03
C THR A 383 -1.12 -8.73 -1.69
N MET A 384 -1.33 -7.71 -2.53
CA MET A 384 -0.26 -6.86 -3.06
C MET A 384 0.00 -5.72 -2.08
N VAL A 385 1.23 -5.63 -1.58
CA VAL A 385 1.66 -4.63 -0.60
C VAL A 385 2.83 -3.83 -1.14
N MET A 386 3.04 -2.63 -0.58
CA MET A 386 4.04 -1.69 -1.03
C MET A 386 4.91 -1.23 0.15
N ASP A 387 6.15 -0.82 -0.12
CA ASP A 387 6.94 -0.08 0.86
C ASP A 387 6.11 1.11 1.40
N LYS A 388 6.04 1.27 2.72
CA LYS A 388 5.31 2.36 3.40
C LYS A 388 6.14 3.65 3.46
N VAL A 389 7.46 3.53 3.39
CA VAL A 389 8.42 4.63 3.30
C VAL A 389 9.28 4.46 2.05
N GLU A 390 9.61 5.57 1.41
CA GLU A 390 10.49 5.57 0.23
C GLU A 390 11.94 5.16 0.57
N ARG A 391 12.50 4.30 -0.27
CA ARG A 391 13.91 3.88 -0.24
C ARG A 391 14.84 5.01 -0.73
N PRO A 392 16.14 4.99 -0.38
CA PRO A 392 17.08 6.03 -0.77
C PRO A 392 17.22 6.20 -2.28
N ALA A 393 17.68 7.37 -2.70
CA ALA A 393 17.83 7.67 -4.12
C ALA A 393 18.98 6.87 -4.74
N VAL A 394 18.66 6.07 -5.77
CA VAL A 394 19.61 5.19 -6.46
C VAL A 394 19.38 5.19 -7.98
N SER A 395 20.29 4.60 -8.76
CA SER A 395 20.06 4.39 -10.20
C SER A 395 18.88 3.45 -10.45
N TYR A 396 18.36 3.46 -11.68
CA TYR A 396 17.25 2.58 -12.07
C TYR A 396 17.58 1.10 -11.84
N LEU A 397 18.77 0.65 -12.25
CA LEU A 397 19.24 -0.73 -12.01
C LEU A 397 19.27 -1.07 -10.53
N ALA A 398 19.84 -0.19 -9.71
CA ALA A 398 19.94 -0.40 -8.28
C ALA A 398 18.55 -0.53 -7.64
N ALA A 399 17.59 0.31 -8.04
CA ALA A 399 16.22 0.24 -7.56
C ALA A 399 15.56 -1.11 -7.91
N SER A 400 15.70 -1.58 -9.15
CA SER A 400 15.19 -2.90 -9.55
C SER A 400 15.85 -4.05 -8.77
N GLU A 401 17.17 -4.00 -8.57
CA GLU A 401 17.88 -5.03 -7.80
C GLU A 401 17.51 -5.07 -6.33
N GLU A 402 17.35 -3.89 -5.70
CA GLU A 402 16.96 -3.77 -4.30
C GLU A 402 15.56 -4.35 -4.07
N CYS A 403 14.62 -4.13 -5.00
CA CYS A 403 13.29 -4.70 -4.91
C CYS A 403 13.30 -6.21 -5.16
N ALA A 404 14.00 -6.67 -6.20
CA ALA A 404 14.14 -8.10 -6.46
C ALA A 404 14.74 -8.81 -5.25
N PHE A 405 15.75 -8.22 -4.61
CA PHE A 405 16.39 -8.80 -3.42
C PHE A 405 15.41 -9.09 -2.27
N VAL A 406 14.37 -8.28 -2.11
CA VAL A 406 13.35 -8.44 -1.05
C VAL A 406 12.10 -9.18 -1.55
N HIS A 407 12.22 -9.98 -2.61
CA HIS A 407 11.12 -10.75 -3.21
C HIS A 407 9.96 -9.86 -3.68
N ALA A 408 10.28 -8.68 -4.20
CA ALA A 408 9.35 -7.71 -4.72
C ALA A 408 9.83 -7.17 -6.09
N HIS A 409 9.04 -6.29 -6.67
CA HIS A 409 9.35 -5.61 -7.92
C HIS A 409 9.41 -4.10 -7.70
N LEU A 410 10.11 -3.41 -8.60
CA LEU A 410 10.04 -1.95 -8.62
C LEU A 410 8.59 -1.56 -8.96
N ALA A 411 7.96 -0.78 -8.09
CA ALA A 411 6.54 -0.44 -8.21
C ALA A 411 6.23 0.22 -9.56
N GLN A 412 5.12 -0.18 -10.18
CA GLN A 412 4.61 0.43 -11.40
C GLN A 412 3.95 1.77 -11.09
N GLN A 413 3.77 2.60 -12.11
CA GLN A 413 3.03 3.85 -12.01
C GLN A 413 1.59 3.62 -11.57
N ILE A 414 0.97 2.51 -12.00
CA ILE A 414 -0.36 2.15 -11.49
C ILE A 414 -0.32 1.78 -10.00
N ASP A 415 0.69 1.05 -9.52
CA ASP A 415 0.80 0.74 -8.09
C ASP A 415 0.88 2.03 -7.26
N TYR A 416 1.63 3.04 -7.72
CA TYR A 416 1.62 4.36 -7.08
C TYR A 416 0.24 5.02 -7.16
N ALA A 417 -0.36 5.11 -8.36
CA ALA A 417 -1.64 5.78 -8.55
C ALA A 417 -2.70 5.19 -7.61
N GLU A 418 -2.82 3.86 -7.60
CA GLU A 418 -3.74 3.10 -6.74
C GLU A 418 -3.51 3.36 -5.25
N ASN A 419 -2.26 3.32 -4.79
CA ASN A 419 -1.97 3.44 -3.36
C ASN A 419 -2.05 4.89 -2.88
N ILE A 420 -1.60 5.87 -3.67
CA ILE A 420 -1.59 7.29 -3.29
C ILE A 420 -3.01 7.82 -3.07
N ILE A 421 -3.91 7.60 -4.04
CA ILE A 421 -5.31 8.04 -3.94
C ILE A 421 -6.08 7.31 -2.82
N ASN A 422 -5.55 6.17 -2.37
CA ASN A 422 -6.07 5.39 -1.24
C ASN A 422 -5.33 5.67 0.08
N GLY A 423 -4.50 6.70 0.14
CA GLY A 423 -3.94 7.20 1.39
C GLY A 423 -2.51 6.77 1.71
N LEU A 424 -1.74 6.28 0.73
CA LEU A 424 -0.32 5.93 0.92
C LEU A 424 0.45 7.08 1.60
N PRO A 425 1.03 6.84 2.79
CA PRO A 425 1.69 7.89 3.55
C PRO A 425 3.12 8.15 3.07
N ASN A 426 3.75 9.16 3.69
CA ASN A 426 5.18 9.45 3.57
C ASN A 426 5.63 9.83 2.15
N GLY A 427 4.83 10.55 1.37
CA GLY A 427 5.32 11.21 0.17
C GLY A 427 6.27 12.36 0.52
N SER A 428 7.53 12.30 0.10
CA SER A 428 8.50 13.38 0.37
C SER A 428 8.51 14.53 -0.65
N ASN A 429 7.66 14.47 -1.68
CA ASN A 429 7.70 15.33 -2.86
C ASN A 429 8.99 15.19 -3.71
N ASN A 430 9.81 14.16 -3.45
CA ASN A 430 10.90 13.76 -4.34
C ASN A 430 10.38 12.83 -5.44
N TRP A 431 11.00 12.93 -6.61
CA TRP A 431 10.76 12.00 -7.71
C TRP A 431 11.18 10.59 -7.32
N GLN A 432 10.30 9.64 -7.63
CA GLN A 432 10.47 8.22 -7.39
C GLN A 432 10.43 7.45 -8.70
N TRP A 433 11.31 6.46 -8.85
CA TRP A 433 11.30 5.53 -9.97
C TRP A 433 10.02 4.69 -9.98
N THR A 434 9.47 4.49 -11.18
CA THR A 434 8.51 3.43 -11.49
C THR A 434 9.13 2.40 -12.42
N SER A 435 8.62 1.18 -12.47
CA SER A 435 9.06 0.18 -13.47
C SER A 435 8.57 0.44 -14.90
N ASP A 436 7.62 1.36 -15.09
CA ASP A 436 7.09 1.69 -16.41
C ASP A 436 8.08 2.46 -17.27
N HIS A 437 8.30 1.96 -18.49
CA HIS A 437 9.21 2.55 -19.45
C HIS A 437 8.49 3.53 -20.37
N SER A 438 8.79 4.81 -20.19
CA SER A 438 8.36 5.83 -21.15
C SER A 438 9.33 5.98 -22.32
N ARG A 439 10.41 5.19 -22.42
CA ARG A 439 11.34 5.09 -23.57
C ARG A 439 12.37 4.00 -23.28
N TYR A 440 13.08 3.48 -24.28
CA TYR A 440 14.22 2.56 -24.08
C TYR A 440 15.33 3.09 -23.15
N ASP A 441 15.39 4.40 -22.88
CA ASP A 441 16.30 5.03 -21.93
C ASP A 441 15.59 5.91 -20.88
N LEU A 442 14.25 5.97 -20.90
CA LEU A 442 13.45 6.74 -19.94
C LEU A 442 12.49 5.83 -19.15
N ALA A 443 12.36 6.07 -17.87
CA ALA A 443 11.30 5.49 -17.04
C ALA A 443 10.36 6.61 -16.57
N ALA A 444 9.10 6.29 -16.32
CA ALA A 444 8.20 7.20 -15.63
C ALA A 444 8.68 7.45 -14.20
N LEU A 445 8.34 8.64 -13.70
CA LEU A 445 8.63 9.08 -12.34
C LEU A 445 7.35 9.56 -11.69
N VAL A 446 7.18 9.26 -10.41
CA VAL A 446 6.03 9.72 -9.62
C VAL A 446 6.53 10.52 -8.41
N ARG A 447 5.79 11.53 -7.98
CA ARG A 447 5.98 12.18 -6.67
C ARG A 447 4.66 12.67 -6.10
N TRP A 448 4.56 12.75 -4.78
CA TRP A 448 3.47 13.35 -4.03
C TRP A 448 3.98 13.80 -2.66
N GLN A 449 3.16 14.51 -1.88
CA GLN A 449 3.52 14.96 -0.55
C GLN A 449 2.59 14.39 0.52
N GLY A 450 3.16 13.84 1.60
CA GLY A 450 2.43 13.30 2.74
C GLY A 450 1.44 12.21 2.32
N VAL A 451 0.17 12.44 2.64
CA VAL A 451 -0.99 11.69 2.12
C VAL A 451 -1.69 12.61 1.13
N ASP A 452 -1.91 12.15 -0.12
CA ASP A 452 -2.51 12.97 -1.18
C ASP A 452 -3.65 12.25 -1.89
N LEU A 453 -4.87 12.43 -1.37
CA LEU A 453 -6.10 11.86 -1.95
C LEU A 453 -6.53 12.57 -3.26
N ASN A 454 -5.88 13.68 -3.63
CA ASN A 454 -6.17 14.42 -4.86
C ASN A 454 -5.11 14.17 -5.95
N TYR A 455 -4.29 13.14 -5.80
CA TYR A 455 -3.24 12.78 -6.75
C TYR A 455 -3.80 12.68 -8.17
N SER A 456 -3.07 13.29 -9.12
CA SER A 456 -3.46 13.32 -10.53
C SER A 456 -2.31 12.97 -11.45
N ASP A 457 -2.43 11.83 -12.11
CA ASP A 457 -1.49 11.35 -13.14
C ASP A 457 -1.58 12.16 -14.47
N THR A 458 -2.26 13.29 -14.47
CA THR A 458 -2.49 14.08 -15.69
C THR A 458 -1.51 15.24 -15.85
N THR A 459 -0.74 15.54 -14.79
CA THR A 459 0.06 16.77 -14.73
C THR A 459 1.55 16.46 -14.59
N GLY A 460 2.38 17.33 -15.18
CA GLY A 460 3.83 17.33 -14.95
C GLY A 460 4.24 17.61 -13.48
N THR A 461 3.27 17.93 -12.63
CA THR A 461 3.48 18.12 -11.19
C THR A 461 3.66 16.78 -10.50
N TYR A 462 2.88 15.76 -10.85
CA TYR A 462 2.87 14.45 -10.19
C TYR A 462 3.70 13.42 -10.93
N VAL A 463 3.78 13.53 -12.26
CA VAL A 463 4.42 12.54 -13.12
C VAL A 463 5.39 13.18 -14.10
N ALA A 464 6.56 12.57 -14.26
CA ALA A 464 7.61 13.00 -15.19
C ALA A 464 8.31 11.80 -15.83
N SER A 465 9.35 12.07 -16.63
CA SER A 465 10.25 11.05 -17.17
C SER A 465 11.67 11.25 -16.64
N GLY A 466 12.32 10.16 -16.25
CA GLY A 466 13.69 10.13 -15.76
C GLY A 466 14.61 9.33 -16.68
N ASN A 467 15.83 9.83 -16.92
CA ASN A 467 16.82 9.10 -17.73
C ASN A 467 17.45 7.96 -16.91
N ARG A 468 17.25 6.72 -17.35
CA ARG A 468 17.73 5.50 -16.67
C ARG A 468 19.26 5.42 -16.58
N ASN A 469 19.99 6.07 -17.49
CA ASN A 469 21.45 6.04 -17.53
C ASN A 469 22.10 7.02 -16.54
N MET A 470 21.38 8.06 -16.11
CA MET A 470 21.98 9.21 -15.39
C MET A 470 21.22 9.65 -14.14
N GLY A 471 19.97 9.24 -13.97
CA GLY A 471 19.14 9.61 -12.82
C GLY A 471 19.48 8.81 -11.57
N ALA A 472 19.34 9.47 -10.42
CA ALA A 472 19.21 8.82 -9.13
C ALA A 472 17.94 9.34 -8.47
N TYR A 473 16.97 8.46 -8.24
CA TYR A 473 15.67 8.82 -7.69
C TYR A 473 15.31 7.85 -6.57
N ARG A 474 14.45 8.33 -5.67
CA ARG A 474 13.85 7.51 -4.60
C ARG A 474 13.02 6.40 -5.25
N PHE A 475 12.61 5.40 -4.49
CA PHE A 475 11.76 4.34 -5.06
C PHE A 475 11.03 3.58 -3.97
N ARG A 476 10.06 2.77 -4.39
CA ARG A 476 9.33 1.84 -3.55
C ARG A 476 9.22 0.51 -4.28
N CYS A 477 9.29 -0.55 -3.50
CA CYS A 477 9.03 -1.90 -3.95
C CYS A 477 7.57 -2.26 -3.70
N ALA A 478 7.00 -3.03 -4.60
CA ALA A 478 5.67 -3.61 -4.49
C ALA A 478 5.78 -5.13 -4.73
N GLY A 479 5.09 -5.92 -3.93
CA GLY A 479 5.18 -7.38 -3.97
C GLY A 479 4.07 -8.04 -3.17
N VAL A 480 4.09 -9.37 -3.12
CA VAL A 480 3.06 -10.14 -2.44
C VAL A 480 3.38 -10.40 -0.98
N ASN A 481 2.37 -10.28 -0.12
CA ASN A 481 2.50 -10.52 1.32
C ASN A 481 2.31 -12.00 1.75
N TYR A 482 2.27 -12.93 0.79
CA TYR A 482 2.01 -14.33 1.04
C TYR A 482 2.81 -15.21 0.09
N ALA A 483 2.97 -16.48 0.47
CA ALA A 483 3.76 -17.42 -0.30
C ALA A 483 3.08 -17.67 -1.65
N ALA A 484 3.74 -17.23 -2.71
CA ALA A 484 3.21 -17.37 -4.06
C ALA A 484 3.04 -18.86 -4.43
N GLY A 485 1.96 -19.18 -5.13
CA GLY A 485 1.65 -20.54 -5.58
C GLY A 485 2.61 -21.04 -6.66
N PRO A 486 2.67 -22.37 -6.89
CA PRO A 486 3.56 -22.95 -7.87
C PRO A 486 3.18 -22.52 -9.28
N TYR A 487 4.17 -22.50 -10.20
CA TYR A 487 3.86 -22.29 -11.60
C TYR A 487 2.98 -23.42 -12.12
N PRO A 488 1.84 -23.10 -12.73
CA PRO A 488 0.87 -24.09 -13.16
C PRO A 488 1.28 -24.89 -14.42
N GLN A 489 2.32 -24.47 -15.14
CA GLN A 489 2.80 -25.12 -16.38
C GLN A 489 4.28 -25.50 -16.29
N VAL A 490 4.65 -26.68 -16.78
CA VAL A 490 6.07 -27.09 -16.90
C VAL A 490 6.61 -26.61 -18.24
N VAL A 491 7.74 -25.90 -18.24
CA VAL A 491 8.32 -25.30 -19.45
C VAL A 491 9.63 -26.00 -19.81
N PRO A 492 9.85 -26.39 -21.08
CA PRO A 492 11.14 -26.93 -21.50
C PRO A 492 12.29 -25.94 -21.27
N ASN A 493 13.39 -26.43 -20.68
CA ASN A 493 14.53 -25.63 -20.26
C ASN A 493 14.12 -24.47 -19.33
N GLU A 494 13.27 -24.75 -18.33
CA GLU A 494 12.82 -23.69 -17.44
C GLU A 494 13.97 -23.10 -16.62
N PHE A 495 13.96 -21.77 -16.53
CA PHE A 495 14.76 -21.00 -15.61
C PHE A 495 13.82 -20.21 -14.71
N ILE A 496 14.08 -20.26 -13.41
CA ILE A 496 13.33 -19.54 -12.39
C ILE A 496 14.29 -18.58 -11.72
N ALA A 497 13.98 -17.28 -11.77
CA ALA A 497 14.71 -16.28 -11.00
C ALA A 497 14.60 -16.62 -9.51
N SER A 498 15.74 -16.74 -8.82
CA SER A 498 15.78 -17.18 -7.42
C SER A 498 15.15 -16.17 -6.44
N SER A 499 15.07 -14.91 -6.84
CA SER A 499 14.51 -13.82 -6.06
C SER A 499 13.02 -13.60 -6.35
N THR A 500 12.70 -13.14 -7.55
CA THR A 500 11.34 -12.73 -7.88
C THR A 500 10.42 -13.88 -8.28
N LEU A 501 10.98 -15.08 -8.42
CA LEU A 501 10.23 -16.26 -8.85
C LEU A 501 9.53 -15.98 -10.20
N ILE A 502 10.06 -15.13 -11.07
CA ILE A 502 9.63 -15.10 -12.47
C ILE A 502 10.24 -16.32 -13.15
N LYS A 503 9.42 -17.03 -13.93
CA LYS A 503 9.87 -18.18 -14.73
C LYS A 503 9.82 -17.88 -16.21
N ALA A 504 10.82 -18.36 -16.96
CA ALA A 504 10.84 -18.33 -18.41
C ALA A 504 11.47 -19.60 -19.00
N SER A 505 11.29 -19.80 -20.30
CA SER A 505 12.10 -20.78 -21.04
C SER A 505 13.49 -20.20 -21.32
N ASP A 506 14.53 -20.88 -20.83
CA ASP A 506 15.94 -20.63 -21.14
C ASP A 506 16.38 -21.47 -22.35
N ALA A 507 15.60 -21.47 -23.43
CA ALA A 507 15.96 -22.06 -24.75
C ALA A 507 16.50 -20.99 -25.71
N ILE A 508 16.47 -21.14 -27.03
CA ILE A 508 16.42 -20.02 -28.00
C ILE A 508 15.10 -20.20 -28.76
N THR A 509 14.37 -19.12 -29.04
CA THR A 509 13.09 -19.20 -29.75
C THR A 509 13.25 -18.82 -31.22
N SER A 510 12.33 -19.32 -32.06
CA SER A 510 12.24 -18.86 -33.45
C SER A 510 11.74 -17.43 -33.50
N GLU A 511 12.16 -16.69 -34.53
CA GLU A 511 11.61 -15.36 -34.78
C GLU A 511 10.15 -15.45 -35.24
N ALA A 512 9.32 -14.51 -34.80
CA ALA A 512 7.95 -14.32 -35.22
C ALA A 512 7.59 -12.83 -35.22
N ILE A 513 6.52 -12.46 -35.91
CA ILE A 513 5.97 -11.11 -35.77
C ILE A 513 5.39 -10.93 -34.35
N TYR A 514 5.16 -9.69 -33.96
CA TYR A 514 4.77 -9.37 -32.58
C TYR A 514 3.43 -10.01 -32.18
N SER A 515 2.39 -9.89 -33.00
CA SER A 515 1.08 -10.49 -32.71
C SER A 515 1.13 -12.02 -32.57
N GLU A 516 1.95 -12.70 -33.39
CA GLU A 516 2.16 -14.15 -33.30
C GLU A 516 2.97 -14.53 -32.05
N SER A 517 3.88 -13.66 -31.60
CA SER A 517 4.65 -13.86 -30.37
C SER A 517 3.75 -13.78 -29.13
N ILE A 518 2.78 -12.85 -29.12
CA ILE A 518 1.76 -12.77 -28.07
C ILE A 518 0.95 -14.07 -28.03
N ASP A 519 0.41 -14.53 -29.16
CA ASP A 519 -0.34 -15.78 -29.23
C ASP A 519 0.51 -16.97 -28.80
N GLY A 520 1.76 -17.02 -29.27
CA GLY A 520 2.70 -18.07 -28.93
C GLY A 520 2.87 -18.21 -27.42
N CYS A 521 2.98 -17.11 -26.70
CA CYS A 521 3.10 -17.12 -25.25
C CYS A 521 1.79 -17.37 -24.52
N PHE A 522 0.72 -16.69 -24.93
CA PHE A 522 -0.60 -16.84 -24.32
C PHE A 522 -1.11 -18.29 -24.43
N ASN A 523 -0.91 -18.94 -25.57
CA ASN A 523 -1.29 -20.34 -25.80
C ASN A 523 -0.44 -21.34 -25.00
N GLN A 524 0.72 -20.94 -24.50
CA GLN A 524 1.59 -21.76 -23.65
C GLN A 524 1.27 -21.61 -22.14
N GLY A 525 0.33 -20.75 -21.76
CA GLY A 525 0.09 -20.43 -20.35
C GLY A 525 0.93 -19.27 -19.82
N GLY A 526 1.67 -18.58 -20.68
CA GLY A 526 2.55 -17.49 -20.29
C GLY A 526 2.13 -16.16 -20.93
N HIS A 527 2.97 -15.15 -20.73
CA HIS A 527 2.84 -13.82 -21.31
C HIS A 527 4.10 -13.46 -22.05
N MET A 528 4.01 -12.56 -23.01
CA MET A 528 5.22 -11.98 -23.57
C MET A 528 5.92 -11.14 -22.50
N ALA A 529 7.23 -11.32 -22.35
CA ALA A 529 8.02 -10.67 -21.30
C ALA A 529 8.07 -9.13 -21.45
N HIS A 530 7.88 -8.42 -20.35
CA HIS A 530 8.26 -7.02 -20.19
C HIS A 530 9.78 -6.90 -20.04
N SER A 531 10.36 -5.74 -20.31
CA SER A 531 11.82 -5.58 -20.18
C SER A 531 12.31 -5.66 -18.73
N ARG A 532 11.44 -5.36 -17.75
CA ARG A 532 11.72 -5.63 -16.33
C ARG A 532 11.91 -7.11 -16.04
N ASP A 533 11.10 -7.99 -16.65
CA ASP A 533 11.21 -9.44 -16.44
C ASP A 533 12.58 -9.94 -16.94
N TYR A 534 13.03 -9.41 -18.09
CA TYR A 534 14.37 -9.69 -18.59
C TYR A 534 15.46 -9.19 -17.66
N MET A 535 15.30 -8.01 -17.04
CA MET A 535 16.27 -7.53 -16.05
C MET A 535 16.42 -8.50 -14.89
N GLU A 536 15.32 -9.01 -14.36
CA GLU A 536 15.34 -9.93 -13.22
C GLU A 536 15.86 -11.32 -13.60
N LEU A 537 15.41 -11.87 -14.72
CA LEU A 537 15.81 -13.19 -15.21
C LEU A 537 17.30 -13.25 -15.60
N VAL A 538 17.76 -12.30 -16.42
CA VAL A 538 19.12 -12.30 -16.96
C VAL A 538 20.14 -12.06 -15.85
N ARG A 539 19.85 -11.14 -14.92
CA ARG A 539 20.74 -10.88 -13.78
C ARG A 539 20.77 -12.02 -12.77
N SER A 540 19.68 -12.78 -12.66
CA SER A 540 19.65 -14.01 -11.86
C SER A 540 20.43 -15.16 -12.48
N GLY A 541 20.88 -15.03 -13.73
CA GLY A 541 21.76 -15.98 -14.40
C GLY A 541 21.20 -16.68 -15.63
N MET A 542 20.04 -16.25 -16.17
CA MET A 542 19.48 -16.83 -17.40
C MET A 542 20.49 -16.71 -18.56
N GLY A 543 20.84 -17.84 -19.16
CA GLY A 543 22.05 -17.98 -19.95
C GLY A 543 21.87 -17.97 -21.47
N ASN A 544 20.67 -18.20 -21.98
CA ASN A 544 20.45 -18.33 -23.43
C ASN A 544 19.86 -17.06 -24.03
N GLY A 545 20.64 -15.98 -24.00
CA GLY A 545 20.29 -14.75 -24.71
C GLY A 545 20.21 -14.92 -26.22
N PRO A 546 19.51 -14.01 -26.93
CA PRO A 546 19.37 -14.05 -28.40
C PRO A 546 20.70 -13.77 -29.13
N GLY A 547 21.78 -13.51 -28.39
CA GLY A 547 23.08 -13.19 -28.95
C GLY A 547 23.11 -11.77 -29.49
N THR A 548 23.42 -11.61 -30.77
CA THR A 548 23.43 -10.29 -31.43
C THR A 548 22.05 -9.84 -31.87
N ASP A 549 21.10 -10.77 -31.97
CA ASP A 549 19.71 -10.54 -32.36
C ASP A 549 18.89 -10.01 -31.19
N TYR A 550 17.67 -9.59 -31.46
CA TYR A 550 16.78 -8.99 -30.46
C TYR A 550 15.58 -9.88 -30.14
N LEU A 551 15.05 -9.69 -28.94
CA LEU A 551 13.80 -10.22 -28.44
C LEU A 551 12.75 -9.11 -28.39
N TRP A 552 11.51 -9.47 -28.74
CA TRP A 552 10.33 -8.68 -28.43
C TRP A 552 10.19 -8.48 -26.91
N THR A 553 9.74 -7.29 -26.51
CA THR A 553 9.22 -7.03 -25.18
C THR A 553 7.78 -6.56 -25.25
N ALA A 554 7.02 -6.77 -24.18
CA ALA A 554 5.67 -6.24 -24.03
C ALA A 554 5.61 -4.74 -23.66
N ASP A 555 6.76 -4.10 -23.40
CA ASP A 555 6.83 -2.69 -23.00
C ASP A 555 6.56 -1.76 -24.17
N ARG A 556 5.28 -1.48 -24.38
CA ARG A 556 4.85 -0.65 -25.49
C ARG A 556 5.26 0.79 -25.24
N SER A 557 5.85 1.39 -26.26
CA SER A 557 6.31 2.77 -26.18
C SER A 557 5.49 3.70 -27.03
N ARG A 558 5.10 3.28 -28.23
CA ARG A 558 4.09 3.99 -29.02
C ARG A 558 3.04 3.00 -29.51
N TYR A 559 1.96 3.53 -30.07
CA TYR A 559 0.95 2.69 -30.70
C TYR A 559 1.54 1.79 -31.83
N ASP A 560 2.71 2.11 -32.39
CA ASP A 560 3.37 1.38 -33.48
C ASP A 560 4.80 0.87 -33.16
N ILE A 561 5.31 1.08 -31.93
CA ILE A 561 6.70 0.74 -31.57
C ILE A 561 6.75 0.13 -30.17
N THR A 562 7.51 -0.97 -30.03
CA THR A 562 7.84 -1.59 -28.75
C THR A 562 9.34 -1.64 -28.52
N GLN A 563 9.74 -1.68 -27.25
CA GLN A 563 11.13 -1.91 -26.87
C GLN A 563 11.51 -3.34 -27.26
N ILE A 564 12.73 -3.49 -27.75
CA ILE A 564 13.36 -4.79 -27.99
C ILE A 564 14.64 -4.88 -27.18
N THR A 565 14.99 -6.09 -26.74
CA THR A 565 16.17 -6.30 -25.91
C THR A 565 17.03 -7.46 -26.37
N ARG A 566 18.30 -7.46 -25.96
CA ARG A 566 19.26 -8.54 -26.25
C ARG A 566 20.31 -8.66 -25.16
N TRP A 567 20.93 -9.83 -25.08
CA TRP A 567 22.13 -10.10 -24.29
C TRP A 567 22.83 -11.35 -24.86
N ILE A 568 24.07 -11.59 -24.45
CA ILE A 568 24.91 -12.69 -24.95
C ILE A 568 25.24 -13.64 -23.80
N GLY A 569 24.88 -14.91 -23.95
CA GLY A 569 25.18 -15.92 -22.94
C GLY A 569 24.57 -15.58 -21.58
N THR A 570 25.26 -15.93 -20.51
CA THR A 570 24.95 -15.45 -19.16
C THR A 570 25.54 -14.05 -18.98
N ASP A 571 24.69 -13.04 -18.77
CA ASP A 571 25.12 -11.65 -18.55
C ASP A 571 24.57 -11.09 -17.23
N THR A 572 25.24 -11.40 -16.12
CA THR A 572 24.89 -10.84 -14.81
C THR A 572 25.17 -9.33 -14.67
N SER A 573 25.76 -8.71 -15.71
CA SER A 573 25.96 -7.26 -15.80
C SER A 573 24.84 -6.55 -16.58
N TYR A 574 23.88 -7.31 -17.12
CA TYR A 574 22.76 -6.78 -17.92
C TYR A 574 22.00 -5.69 -17.17
N THR A 575 21.88 -4.51 -17.79
CA THR A 575 21.24 -3.36 -17.16
C THR A 575 19.81 -3.11 -17.65
N GLY A 576 19.41 -3.69 -18.78
CA GLY A 576 18.08 -3.46 -19.37
C GLY A 576 17.84 -2.04 -19.91
N TYR A 577 18.90 -1.24 -20.02
CA TYR A 577 18.95 0.06 -20.66
C TYR A 577 20.33 0.24 -21.31
N TYR A 578 20.56 1.30 -22.08
CA TYR A 578 21.66 1.47 -23.06
C TYR A 578 21.41 0.82 -24.42
N SER A 579 21.95 1.47 -25.46
CA SER A 579 21.87 1.03 -26.86
C SER A 579 22.60 -0.28 -27.15
N GLU A 580 23.42 -0.77 -26.22
CA GLU A 580 24.04 -2.09 -26.34
C GLU A 580 23.03 -3.21 -26.08
N TYR A 581 22.10 -3.02 -25.13
CA TYR A 581 21.10 -4.00 -24.72
C TYR A 581 19.74 -3.78 -25.35
N THR A 582 19.36 -2.53 -25.59
CA THR A 582 17.97 -2.18 -25.92
C THR A 582 17.87 -1.28 -27.14
N SER A 583 16.80 -1.45 -27.92
CA SER A 583 16.49 -0.66 -29.11
C SER A 583 14.96 -0.58 -29.30
N TRP A 584 14.55 0.00 -30.42
CA TRP A 584 13.17 0.00 -30.90
C TRP A 584 13.00 -0.93 -32.09
N ALA A 585 11.82 -1.55 -32.17
CA ALA A 585 11.30 -2.08 -33.41
C ALA A 585 9.88 -1.59 -33.67
N LEU A 586 9.60 -1.36 -34.95
CA LEU A 586 8.24 -1.16 -35.43
C LEU A 586 7.49 -2.47 -35.25
N ILE A 587 6.30 -2.36 -34.69
CA ILE A 587 5.39 -3.47 -34.58
C ILE A 587 4.56 -3.49 -35.87
N ASP A 588 4.93 -4.37 -36.79
CA ASP A 588 4.25 -4.55 -38.07
C ASP A 588 4.29 -6.03 -38.50
N ASN A 589 3.65 -6.32 -39.62
CA ASN A 589 3.55 -7.67 -40.16
C ASN A 589 4.80 -8.15 -40.94
N THR A 590 5.92 -7.45 -40.83
CA THR A 590 7.17 -7.76 -41.53
C THR A 590 8.37 -7.92 -40.62
N ASN A 591 8.42 -7.18 -39.49
CA ASN A 591 9.51 -7.32 -38.54
C ASN A 591 9.31 -8.59 -37.71
N THR A 592 10.33 -9.44 -37.70
CA THR A 592 10.37 -10.64 -36.88
C THR A 592 11.49 -10.54 -35.87
N HIS A 593 11.20 -10.89 -34.63
CA HIS A 593 12.19 -11.03 -33.57
C HIS A 593 11.89 -12.28 -32.76
N GLN A 594 12.90 -12.75 -32.03
CA GLN A 594 12.70 -13.81 -31.05
C GLN A 594 11.76 -13.29 -29.94
N HIS A 595 11.19 -14.18 -29.13
CA HIS A 595 10.39 -13.79 -27.96
C HIS A 595 10.63 -14.74 -26.79
N ARG A 596 10.32 -14.30 -25.56
CA ARG A 596 10.19 -15.21 -24.41
C ARG A 596 8.83 -15.12 -23.80
N CYS A 597 8.35 -16.27 -23.39
CA CYS A 597 7.19 -16.40 -22.56
C CYS A 597 7.64 -16.42 -21.10
N VAL A 598 7.05 -15.53 -20.32
CA VAL A 598 7.22 -15.46 -18.87
C VAL A 598 5.98 -16.00 -18.19
N PHE A 599 6.20 -16.61 -17.04
CA PHE A 599 5.20 -17.24 -16.21
C PHE A 599 5.37 -16.69 -14.81
N TYR A 600 4.37 -15.95 -14.36
CA TYR A 600 4.35 -15.40 -13.01
C TYR A 600 3.86 -16.45 -12.01
N PRO A 601 4.30 -16.36 -10.75
CA PRO A 601 3.64 -17.07 -9.67
C PRO A 601 2.15 -16.73 -9.59
N VAL A 602 1.36 -17.65 -9.05
CA VAL A 602 -0.11 -17.50 -9.00
C VAL A 602 -0.65 -17.46 -7.58
N ASP A 603 -1.74 -16.72 -7.39
CA ASP A 603 -2.62 -16.89 -6.26
C ASP A 603 -3.42 -18.19 -6.39
N ASN A 604 -3.10 -19.19 -5.57
CA ASN A 604 -3.85 -20.45 -5.52
C ASN A 604 -5.25 -20.28 -4.93
N SER A 605 -5.49 -19.22 -4.17
CA SER A 605 -6.79 -18.94 -3.56
C SER A 605 -7.74 -18.20 -4.50
N TYR A 606 -7.21 -17.65 -5.59
CA TYR A 606 -8.00 -16.91 -6.56
C TYR A 606 -9.05 -17.79 -7.24
N THR A 607 -10.29 -17.33 -7.16
CA THR A 607 -11.43 -17.81 -7.94
C THR A 607 -11.97 -16.66 -8.75
N HIS A 608 -12.24 -16.88 -10.04
CA HIS A 608 -12.89 -15.85 -10.85
C HIS A 608 -14.16 -15.34 -10.16
N PRO A 609 -14.44 -14.02 -10.21
CA PRO A 609 -15.78 -13.53 -9.90
C PRO A 609 -16.79 -14.28 -10.77
N SER A 610 -17.96 -14.63 -10.22
CA SER A 610 -18.97 -15.32 -11.04
C SER A 610 -19.44 -14.41 -12.18
N SER A 611 -19.95 -14.98 -13.27
CA SER A 611 -20.38 -14.21 -14.45
C SER A 611 -21.53 -13.22 -14.18
N ALA A 612 -22.17 -13.26 -13.02
CA ALA A 612 -23.14 -12.26 -12.57
C ALA A 612 -22.55 -11.30 -11.50
N GLN A 613 -21.32 -11.54 -11.06
CA GLN A 613 -20.65 -10.93 -9.90
C GLN A 613 -19.29 -10.28 -10.22
N CYS A 614 -18.93 -10.04 -11.50
CA CYS A 614 -17.82 -9.12 -11.85
C CYS A 614 -18.08 -7.64 -11.47
N ALA A 615 -19.08 -7.44 -10.60
CA ALA A 615 -19.57 -6.24 -9.99
C ALA A 615 -20.13 -5.17 -10.96
N ALA A 616 -21.06 -4.37 -10.42
CA ALA A 616 -22.02 -3.53 -11.15
C ALA A 616 -22.94 -4.23 -12.19
N GLY A 617 -23.16 -5.55 -12.09
CA GLY A 617 -24.10 -6.27 -12.97
C GLY A 617 -23.62 -6.45 -14.41
N ILE A 618 -22.34 -6.22 -14.68
CA ILE A 618 -21.69 -6.49 -15.96
C ILE A 618 -21.16 -7.93 -15.96
N PRO A 619 -21.52 -8.78 -16.94
CA PRO A 619 -20.93 -10.11 -17.05
C PRO A 619 -19.45 -10.08 -17.41
N CYS A 620 -18.69 -11.09 -17.01
CA CYS A 620 -17.33 -11.31 -17.53
C CYS A 620 -17.25 -12.39 -18.60
N ASP A 621 -16.22 -12.28 -19.43
CA ASP A 621 -15.61 -13.39 -20.15
C ASP A 621 -14.38 -13.89 -19.39
N THR A 622 -14.18 -15.22 -19.38
CA THR A 622 -13.07 -15.88 -18.69
C THR A 622 -12.10 -16.48 -19.69
N PHE A 623 -10.82 -16.28 -19.45
CA PHE A 623 -9.71 -16.77 -20.24
C PHE A 623 -8.81 -17.59 -19.31
N ASP A 624 -8.83 -18.91 -19.47
CA ASP A 624 -7.98 -19.85 -18.72
C ASP A 624 -7.11 -20.59 -19.74
N ASN A 625 -5.80 -20.35 -19.68
CA ASN A 625 -4.81 -21.00 -20.56
C ASN A 625 -4.04 -22.12 -19.81
N GLY A 626 -4.60 -22.63 -18.72
CA GLY A 626 -3.99 -23.65 -17.88
C GLY A 626 -2.97 -23.09 -16.90
N ALA A 627 -2.73 -21.78 -16.90
CA ALA A 627 -1.81 -21.11 -15.99
C ALA A 627 -2.35 -19.80 -15.42
N SER A 628 -2.68 -18.90 -16.33
CA SER A 628 -3.26 -17.60 -16.07
C SER A 628 -4.76 -17.76 -16.12
N LYS A 629 -5.40 -17.42 -15.01
CA LYS A 629 -6.85 -17.31 -14.91
C LYS A 629 -7.18 -15.84 -14.96
N MET A 630 -7.66 -15.37 -16.10
CA MET A 630 -8.13 -13.99 -16.28
C MET A 630 -9.65 -13.94 -16.44
N ALA A 631 -10.32 -13.03 -15.75
CA ALA A 631 -11.67 -12.60 -16.08
C ALA A 631 -11.62 -11.13 -16.49
N MET A 632 -12.40 -10.74 -17.48
CA MET A 632 -12.50 -9.36 -17.93
C MET A 632 -13.96 -9.01 -18.19
N ASP A 633 -14.33 -7.76 -17.94
CA ASP A 633 -15.66 -7.26 -18.27
C ASP A 633 -16.02 -7.56 -19.74
N ARG A 634 -17.21 -8.11 -19.95
CA ARG A 634 -17.73 -8.41 -21.30
C ARG A 634 -18.16 -7.14 -22.04
N PHE A 635 -18.55 -6.09 -21.31
CA PHE A 635 -19.02 -4.83 -21.86
C PHE A 635 -18.23 -3.65 -21.32
N ASP A 636 -18.13 -2.61 -22.12
CA ASP A 636 -17.45 -1.37 -21.74
C ASP A 636 -18.21 -0.67 -20.60
N ARG A 637 -17.49 -0.29 -19.56
CA ARG A 637 -17.97 0.63 -18.53
C ARG A 637 -18.06 2.05 -19.10
N ALA A 638 -18.82 2.91 -18.41
CA ALA A 638 -19.01 4.30 -18.82
C ALA A 638 -17.67 5.05 -18.89
N ALA A 639 -17.57 6.07 -19.73
CA ALA A 639 -16.33 6.83 -19.83
C ALA A 639 -16.02 7.55 -18.51
N ALA A 640 -14.79 7.39 -18.01
CA ALA A 640 -14.29 8.01 -16.79
C ALA A 640 -12.87 8.53 -17.00
N THR A 641 -12.40 9.41 -16.12
CA THR A 641 -10.97 9.77 -16.08
C THR A 641 -10.13 8.56 -15.71
N TYR A 642 -8.83 8.61 -15.99
CA TYR A 642 -7.93 7.48 -15.73
C TYR A 642 -7.93 7.04 -14.24
N VAL A 643 -7.88 8.01 -13.31
CA VAL A 643 -7.87 7.74 -11.87
C VAL A 643 -9.22 7.22 -11.37
N GLU A 644 -10.33 7.74 -11.89
CA GLU A 644 -11.67 7.22 -11.56
C GLU A 644 -11.85 5.78 -12.04
N ALA A 645 -11.36 5.45 -13.25
CA ALA A 645 -11.42 4.10 -13.79
C ALA A 645 -10.57 3.11 -12.97
N ILE A 646 -9.40 3.53 -12.48
CA ILE A 646 -8.60 2.76 -11.52
C ILE A 646 -9.41 2.47 -10.25
N GLN A 647 -9.98 3.52 -9.65
CA GLN A 647 -10.74 3.39 -8.40
C GLN A 647 -11.97 2.50 -8.56
N ASP A 648 -12.68 2.62 -9.67
CA ASP A 648 -13.85 1.80 -9.97
C ASP A 648 -13.48 0.31 -10.11
N CYS A 649 -12.39 -0.01 -10.82
CA CYS A 649 -11.93 -1.39 -10.90
C CYS A 649 -11.44 -1.94 -9.56
N LEU A 650 -10.75 -1.12 -8.76
CA LEU A 650 -10.29 -1.51 -7.43
C LEU A 650 -11.45 -1.79 -6.47
N ALA A 651 -12.51 -0.99 -6.52
CA ALA A 651 -13.70 -1.18 -5.70
C ALA A 651 -14.36 -2.55 -5.91
N ASP A 652 -14.17 -3.13 -7.09
CA ASP A 652 -14.66 -4.45 -7.48
C ASP A 652 -13.61 -5.57 -7.29
N GLY A 653 -12.46 -5.27 -6.66
CA GLY A 653 -11.35 -6.20 -6.46
C GLY A 653 -10.55 -6.53 -7.73
N GLY A 654 -10.77 -5.78 -8.81
CA GLY A 654 -10.05 -5.88 -10.08
C GLY A 654 -9.05 -4.76 -10.28
N ARG A 655 -8.50 -4.65 -11.49
CA ARG A 655 -7.61 -3.56 -11.94
C ARG A 655 -7.98 -3.11 -13.35
N LEU A 656 -7.47 -1.95 -13.77
CA LEU A 656 -7.40 -1.65 -15.19
C LEU A 656 -6.41 -2.62 -15.87
N PRO A 657 -6.71 -3.14 -17.07
CA PRO A 657 -5.85 -4.08 -17.75
C PRO A 657 -4.62 -3.38 -18.34
N THR A 658 -3.50 -4.10 -18.34
CA THR A 658 -2.40 -3.73 -19.23
C THR A 658 -2.82 -3.89 -20.70
N GLN A 659 -2.13 -3.21 -21.59
CA GLN A 659 -2.28 -3.33 -23.03
C GLN A 659 -2.07 -4.78 -23.49
N LEU A 660 -1.10 -5.48 -22.87
CA LEU A 660 -0.87 -6.89 -23.13
C LEU A 660 -2.08 -7.74 -22.73
N GLN A 661 -2.58 -7.59 -21.50
CA GLN A 661 -3.73 -8.35 -20.99
C GLN A 661 -4.99 -8.12 -21.84
N LEU A 662 -5.27 -6.87 -22.21
CA LEU A 662 -6.42 -6.55 -23.07
C LEU A 662 -6.25 -7.14 -24.47
N THR A 663 -5.04 -7.13 -25.03
CA THR A 663 -4.76 -7.73 -26.35
C THR A 663 -4.92 -9.24 -26.32
N GLU A 664 -4.38 -9.90 -25.30
CA GLU A 664 -4.53 -11.34 -25.09
C GLU A 664 -6.00 -11.73 -24.93
N ALA A 665 -6.80 -10.96 -24.19
CA ALA A 665 -8.23 -11.19 -24.05
C ALA A 665 -8.97 -11.04 -25.40
N ILE A 666 -8.71 -9.97 -26.17
CA ILE A 666 -9.33 -9.76 -27.50
C ILE A 666 -9.01 -10.92 -28.45
N ARG A 667 -7.73 -11.28 -28.55
CA ARG A 667 -7.26 -12.40 -29.39
C ARG A 667 -7.73 -13.76 -28.87
N GLY A 668 -7.97 -13.87 -27.57
CA GLY A 668 -8.61 -15.00 -26.89
C GLY A 668 -10.14 -15.06 -27.07
N GLY A 669 -10.75 -14.09 -27.76
CA GLY A 669 -12.17 -14.09 -28.10
C GLY A 669 -13.06 -13.14 -27.31
N LEU A 670 -12.49 -12.17 -26.59
CA LEU A 670 -13.27 -11.12 -25.91
C LEU A 670 -14.21 -10.42 -26.90
N GLY A 671 -15.50 -10.51 -26.62
CA GLY A 671 -16.54 -9.99 -27.50
C GLY A 671 -16.95 -8.56 -27.20
N ASN A 672 -17.98 -8.12 -27.94
CA ASN A 672 -18.68 -6.84 -27.75
C ASN A 672 -17.78 -5.59 -27.84
N GLY A 673 -16.72 -5.62 -28.65
CA GLY A 673 -16.04 -4.39 -29.03
C GLY A 673 -16.98 -3.47 -29.80
N VAL A 674 -17.02 -2.19 -29.45
CA VAL A 674 -17.91 -1.19 -30.09
C VAL A 674 -17.14 -0.03 -30.73
N LEU A 675 -15.86 -0.24 -31.05
CA LEU A 675 -14.95 0.75 -31.63
C LEU A 675 -14.78 2.03 -30.78
N GLN A 676 -14.97 1.92 -29.47
CA GLN A 676 -14.59 2.95 -28.50
C GLN A 676 -13.22 2.64 -27.91
N TYR A 677 -12.43 3.68 -27.65
CA TYR A 677 -11.12 3.51 -27.01
C TYR A 677 -11.30 3.21 -25.52
N LEU A 678 -10.61 2.17 -25.07
CA LEU A 678 -10.58 1.72 -23.68
C LEU A 678 -9.26 2.07 -23.00
N TRP A 679 -9.34 2.50 -21.74
CA TRP A 679 -8.17 2.67 -20.89
C TRP A 679 -7.36 1.39 -20.74
N THR A 680 -6.04 1.51 -20.88
CA THR A 680 -5.06 0.53 -20.38
C THR A 680 -4.07 1.21 -19.43
N THR A 681 -3.28 0.43 -18.71
CA THR A 681 -2.33 0.97 -17.73
C THR A 681 -1.01 1.44 -18.34
N ASP A 682 -0.64 0.93 -19.52
CA ASP A 682 0.65 1.22 -20.16
C ASP A 682 0.81 2.69 -20.57
N THR A 683 1.81 3.32 -19.97
CA THR A 683 2.20 4.70 -20.26
C THR A 683 2.83 4.82 -21.64
N ASN A 684 2.42 5.81 -22.40
CA ASN A 684 2.98 6.08 -23.72
C ASN A 684 4.31 6.86 -23.62
N SER A 685 5.28 6.46 -24.44
CA SER A 685 6.65 7.00 -24.45
C SER A 685 6.80 8.44 -24.93
N GLU A 686 5.84 8.97 -25.68
CA GLU A 686 5.95 10.33 -26.22
C GLU A 686 5.63 11.39 -25.18
N THR A 687 4.82 11.04 -24.17
CA THR A 687 4.41 11.92 -23.09
C THR A 687 4.00 11.09 -21.88
N SER A 688 4.68 11.26 -20.74
CA SER A 688 4.36 10.56 -19.48
C SER A 688 2.94 10.82 -18.93
N GLY A 689 2.22 11.81 -19.48
CA GLY A 689 0.82 12.11 -19.18
C GLY A 689 -0.21 11.40 -20.08
N ASN A 690 0.21 10.49 -20.97
CA ASN A 690 -0.68 9.75 -21.86
C ASN A 690 -0.57 8.24 -21.61
N ASN A 691 -1.69 7.54 -21.74
CA ASN A 691 -1.71 6.09 -21.79
C ASN A 691 -2.06 5.59 -23.18
N THR A 692 -1.55 4.40 -23.50
CA THR A 692 -2.05 3.64 -24.63
C THR A 692 -3.52 3.29 -24.38
N VAL A 693 -4.32 3.30 -25.43
CA VAL A 693 -5.72 2.86 -25.39
C VAL A 693 -6.02 2.00 -26.61
N LEU A 694 -6.90 1.03 -26.45
CA LEU A 694 -7.24 0.06 -27.51
C LEU A 694 -8.73 0.13 -27.87
N ARG A 695 -9.08 -0.21 -29.10
CA ARG A 695 -10.46 -0.41 -29.55
C ARG A 695 -10.53 -1.52 -30.60
N TRP A 696 -11.64 -2.25 -30.62
CA TRP A 696 -11.92 -3.32 -31.59
C TRP A 696 -13.42 -3.39 -31.88
N ASN A 697 -13.83 -4.25 -32.83
CA ASN A 697 -15.24 -4.42 -33.21
C ASN A 697 -15.71 -5.87 -33.03
N GLY A 698 -16.76 -6.07 -32.25
CA GLY A 698 -17.32 -7.39 -31.98
C GLY A 698 -16.30 -8.31 -31.30
N THR A 699 -15.96 -9.41 -31.98
CA THR A 699 -14.92 -10.37 -31.60
C THR A 699 -13.87 -10.38 -32.71
N GLU A 700 -12.59 -10.20 -32.36
CA GLU A 700 -11.51 -9.99 -33.33
C GLU A 700 -10.29 -10.86 -32.97
N LEU A 701 -10.30 -12.13 -33.37
CA LEU A 701 -9.25 -13.10 -33.02
C LEU A 701 -7.90 -12.77 -33.67
N ASP A 702 -7.91 -12.06 -34.79
CA ASP A 702 -6.75 -11.55 -35.50
C ASP A 702 -6.38 -10.12 -35.09
N PHE A 703 -6.95 -9.60 -33.98
CA PHE A 703 -6.74 -8.24 -33.52
C PHE A 703 -5.25 -7.90 -33.40
N SER A 704 -4.81 -6.97 -34.24
CA SER A 704 -3.45 -6.48 -34.16
C SER A 704 -3.45 -5.11 -33.48
N PRO A 705 -2.77 -4.97 -32.32
CA PRO A 705 -2.66 -3.69 -31.65
C PRO A 705 -1.75 -2.71 -32.43
N GLU A 706 -1.15 -3.14 -33.53
CA GLU A 706 -0.16 -2.43 -34.37
C GLU A 706 -0.80 -1.33 -35.22
N TYR A 707 -2.09 -1.45 -35.52
CA TYR A 707 -2.78 -0.51 -36.39
C TYR A 707 -3.20 0.73 -35.61
N SER A 708 -2.92 1.92 -36.16
CA SER A 708 -3.43 3.19 -35.61
C SER A 708 -4.97 3.25 -35.57
N GLY A 709 -5.62 2.40 -36.35
CA GLY A 709 -7.06 2.16 -36.28
C GLY A 709 -7.51 1.46 -35.00
N SER A 710 -6.63 0.71 -34.34
CA SER A 710 -6.91 -0.18 -33.20
C SER A 710 -6.29 0.31 -31.90
N ALA A 711 -5.19 1.05 -31.95
CA ALA A 711 -4.51 1.61 -30.78
C ALA A 711 -4.18 3.10 -30.97
N THR A 712 -4.22 3.88 -29.89
CA THR A 712 -3.71 5.27 -29.88
C THR A 712 -3.22 5.67 -28.49
N ALA A 713 -2.81 6.93 -28.33
CA ALA A 713 -2.46 7.51 -27.04
C ALA A 713 -3.53 8.52 -26.63
N LEU A 714 -4.07 8.40 -25.42
CA LEU A 714 -4.98 9.39 -24.84
C LEU A 714 -4.33 10.03 -23.62
N SER A 715 -4.49 11.35 -23.51
CA SER A 715 -4.10 12.08 -22.31
C SER A 715 -4.95 11.62 -21.13
N LYS A 716 -4.30 11.35 -20.00
CA LYS A 716 -4.96 10.91 -18.74
C LYS A 716 -5.95 11.95 -18.20
N GLY A 717 -5.89 13.20 -18.66
CA GLY A 717 -6.88 14.25 -18.38
C GLY A 717 -8.17 14.16 -19.21
N SER A 718 -8.22 13.25 -20.19
CA SER A 718 -9.44 12.91 -20.93
C SER A 718 -10.29 11.91 -20.16
N THR A 719 -11.49 11.65 -20.67
CA THR A 719 -12.30 10.48 -20.28
C THR A 719 -12.29 9.44 -21.39
N ALA A 720 -12.20 8.16 -21.03
CA ALA A 720 -12.38 7.05 -21.95
C ALA A 720 -13.18 5.94 -21.27
N ASN A 721 -13.84 5.11 -22.07
CA ASN A 721 -14.46 3.88 -21.59
C ASN A 721 -13.37 2.95 -21.03
N TYR A 722 -13.75 1.95 -20.26
CA TYR A 722 -12.79 0.99 -19.71
C TYR A 722 -13.46 -0.34 -19.42
N ARG A 723 -12.62 -1.33 -19.12
CA ARG A 723 -13.02 -2.65 -18.63
C ARG A 723 -12.08 -3.00 -17.49
N CYS A 724 -12.58 -3.68 -16.49
CA CYS A 724 -11.78 -4.20 -15.40
C CYS A 724 -11.34 -5.63 -15.68
N VAL A 725 -10.19 -5.98 -15.12
CA VAL A 725 -9.60 -7.31 -15.19
C VAL A 725 -9.34 -7.85 -13.80
N TRP A 726 -9.59 -9.14 -13.63
CA TRP A 726 -9.23 -9.92 -12.45
C TRP A 726 -8.33 -11.06 -12.91
N SER A 727 -7.19 -11.25 -12.25
CA SER A 727 -6.28 -12.34 -12.57
C SER A 727 -5.73 -12.99 -11.31
N ASN A 728 -5.36 -14.27 -11.43
CA ASN A 728 -4.62 -14.99 -10.38
C ASN A 728 -3.12 -14.72 -10.40
N GLN A 729 -2.63 -13.83 -11.25
CA GLN A 729 -1.19 -13.67 -11.47
C GLN A 729 -0.62 -12.58 -10.59
N LEU A 730 0.58 -12.84 -10.07
CA LEU A 730 1.29 -11.97 -9.15
C LEU A 730 2.40 -11.26 -9.94
N TRP A 731 1.99 -10.16 -10.59
CA TRP A 731 2.73 -9.38 -11.59
C TRP A 731 3.77 -8.42 -11.03
#